data_AF-A0A8H8MG55-F1
#
_entry.id   AF-A0A8H8MG55-F1
#
_cell.length_a   1.000
_cell.length_b   1.000
_cell.length_c   1.000
_cell.angle_alpha   90.00
_cell.angle_beta   90.00
_cell.angle_gamma   90.00
#
_symmetry.space_group_name_H-M   'P 1'
#
loop_
_entity.id
_entity.type
_entity.pdbx_description
1 polymer ?
#
loop_
_entity_poly.entity_id
_entity_poly.type
_entity_poly.pdbx_seq_one_letter_code
_entity_poly.pdbx_strand_id
1 'polypeptide(L)'
;MPVSSTLLWSRLTYLDFSARNRRFRDLEFDLEEDKERCLHGLTPPSHGPFTPADVMRVSEIFDNPTFFVDGATYSDIQQGQVDDCWFMSALATVSTMKDLLDKICVARDEEVGVYGFIFYRDSGWIDIVVDDLLFTCIPQYEELSQPKKSLYHYSRDKFNSEARTGGRTLYFGKSGTENETWVPLIEKAYAKLHGDYAAIDGGLAADAIEDLTGGVSTMFHVHDILNPDRFWQEELSKANQDRLFGCYITKRTGQNDESTLNGLFTNHAYSIISAKKVNGEDLRISLGKRILYFSEKRFLRIRNPWGRAEWTGAWSDGSKEWTPEWLKLLPDLDHKFGDDGEFLMEYEDFLKTWGMIERSILFDGEWKMSSLWLDVSAKPSPCAWDYGDVSFTINVTDDAPAIVVLSQLNERHFSEISGSSRWSFDFSIYRKGANISAPYATSTHTMLWSRSVSVELQALEAGDYVVHVRLDRKIFRKREASSEWDSRKLGRVWSGACVSSSIAANFDSTMFGDLLPANPNNFGGRDLTTTEIELHGCTVKAPTGSPARPQLFQVTSPRDPTDLNATLEELDPPNSEGDDGASCSGPVDATHTDVSCSPDPQEPTDVVHEDWWCRGCRADPIVGPRAQCRNYNLCETCMGGDVHDKSHRMLCIRDPSEAHTLQNKAPDDDDRIILGLRVYTRGSSKTTISGQLRHGTVIRWKREL
;
A
#
# COMPACT_ATOMS: atom_id res chain seq x y z
N MET A 1 -9.23 8.04 14.85
CA MET A 1 -10.18 7.28 14.01
C MET A 1 -11.53 7.97 13.97
N PRO A 2 -12.21 8.03 12.82
CA PRO A 2 -13.63 8.40 12.72
C PRO A 2 -14.52 7.28 13.31
N VAL A 3 -15.72 7.62 13.77
CA VAL A 3 -16.66 6.69 14.46
C VAL A 3 -17.96 6.49 13.65
N SER A 4 -17.96 6.82 12.35
CA SER A 4 -19.19 6.93 11.54
C SER A 4 -19.63 5.60 10.92
N SER A 5 -20.00 4.62 11.76
CA SER A 5 -20.61 3.36 11.32
C SER A 5 -21.89 3.57 10.49
N THR A 6 -22.60 4.69 10.68
CA THR A 6 -23.87 5.01 10.00
C THR A 6 -23.75 5.04 8.48
N LEU A 7 -22.64 5.55 7.93
CA LEU A 7 -22.42 5.56 6.47
C LEU A 7 -22.18 4.14 5.95
N LEU A 8 -21.42 3.33 6.70
CA LEU A 8 -21.18 1.93 6.35
C LEU A 8 -22.48 1.13 6.35
N TRP A 9 -23.28 1.24 7.43
CA TRP A 9 -24.59 0.60 7.54
C TRP A 9 -25.56 1.00 6.42
N SER A 10 -25.48 2.25 5.93
CA SER A 10 -26.29 2.68 4.77
C SER A 10 -25.87 1.99 3.46
N ARG A 11 -24.58 1.67 3.28
CA ARG A 11 -24.07 0.88 2.15
C ARG A 11 -24.37 -0.61 2.29
N LEU A 12 -24.36 -1.14 3.51
CA LEU A 12 -24.61 -2.56 3.80
C LEU A 12 -26.04 -3.03 3.47
N THR A 13 -26.99 -2.12 3.23
CA THR A 13 -28.38 -2.42 2.80
C THR A 13 -29.02 -3.62 3.51
N TYR A 14 -28.81 -3.69 4.83
CA TYR A 14 -29.29 -4.72 5.77
C TYR A 14 -30.71 -5.25 5.50
N LEU A 15 -31.61 -4.38 5.06
CA LEU A 15 -33.01 -4.67 4.77
C LEU A 15 -33.25 -5.67 3.62
N ASP A 16 -32.28 -5.92 2.74
CA ASP A 16 -32.49 -6.72 1.53
C ASP A 16 -32.07 -8.20 1.68
N PHE A 17 -31.03 -8.50 2.46
CA PHE A 17 -30.50 -9.87 2.61
C PHE A 17 -31.39 -10.76 3.47
N SER A 18 -31.73 -10.30 4.69
CA SER A 18 -32.67 -10.99 5.58
C SER A 18 -34.05 -11.17 4.92
N ALA A 19 -34.56 -10.14 4.24
CA ALA A 19 -35.84 -10.21 3.51
C ALA A 19 -35.84 -11.21 2.34
N ARG A 20 -34.68 -11.49 1.73
CA ARG A 20 -34.50 -12.51 0.67
C ARG A 20 -34.17 -13.90 1.21
N ASN A 21 -34.02 -14.07 2.53
CA ASN A 21 -33.51 -15.27 3.17
C ASN A 21 -32.17 -15.72 2.55
N ARG A 22 -31.21 -14.79 2.45
CA ARG A 22 -29.85 -15.03 1.92
C ARG A 22 -28.81 -14.36 2.81
N ARG A 23 -27.65 -15.02 2.94
CA ARG A 23 -26.43 -14.39 3.46
C ARG A 23 -25.84 -13.40 2.45
N PHE A 24 -25.03 -12.47 2.96
CA PHE A 24 -24.22 -11.59 2.13
C PHE A 24 -23.20 -12.39 1.32
N ARG A 25 -22.89 -11.89 0.12
CA ARG A 25 -21.84 -12.46 -0.73
C ARG A 25 -21.06 -11.33 -1.38
N ASP A 26 -19.74 -11.35 -1.19
CA ASP A 26 -18.84 -10.33 -1.68
C ASP A 26 -18.45 -10.60 -3.15
N LEU A 27 -19.27 -10.11 -4.08
CA LEU A 27 -19.03 -10.28 -5.53
C LEU A 27 -17.76 -9.57 -6.04
N GLU A 28 -17.15 -8.70 -5.22
CA GLU A 28 -15.86 -8.10 -5.54
C GLU A 28 -14.69 -8.99 -5.11
N PHE A 29 -14.85 -9.80 -4.07
CA PHE A 29 -13.82 -10.66 -3.48
C PHE A 29 -14.36 -12.07 -3.20
N ASP A 30 -14.94 -12.68 -4.24
CA ASP A 30 -15.66 -13.95 -4.17
C ASP A 30 -14.68 -15.13 -4.13
N LEU A 31 -14.46 -15.70 -2.95
CA LEU A 31 -13.45 -16.74 -2.74
C LEU A 31 -13.78 -18.07 -3.45
N GLU A 32 -15.05 -18.32 -3.78
CA GLU A 32 -15.53 -19.59 -4.33
C GLU A 32 -15.65 -19.52 -5.86
N GLU A 33 -16.24 -18.46 -6.41
CA GLU A 33 -16.43 -18.30 -7.88
C GLU A 33 -15.33 -17.44 -8.54
N ASP A 34 -14.49 -16.75 -7.75
CA ASP A 34 -13.40 -15.89 -8.24
C ASP A 34 -12.07 -16.11 -7.47
N LYS A 35 -11.86 -17.34 -7.00
CA LYS A 35 -10.74 -17.80 -6.18
C LYS A 35 -9.38 -17.24 -6.61
N GLU A 36 -8.99 -17.45 -7.86
CA GLU A 36 -7.64 -17.11 -8.34
C GLU A 36 -7.35 -15.60 -8.27
N ARG A 37 -8.34 -14.75 -8.57
CA ARG A 37 -8.20 -13.28 -8.45
C ARG A 37 -8.14 -12.79 -7.01
N CYS A 38 -8.64 -13.59 -6.06
CA CYS A 38 -8.58 -13.30 -4.62
C CYS A 38 -7.26 -13.80 -3.98
N LEU A 39 -6.63 -14.82 -4.57
CA LEU A 39 -5.36 -15.40 -4.09
C LEU A 39 -4.11 -14.77 -4.71
N HIS A 40 -4.18 -14.36 -5.97
CA HIS A 40 -3.02 -14.00 -6.79
C HIS A 40 -3.23 -12.70 -7.54
N GLY A 41 -2.14 -12.03 -7.92
CA GLY A 41 -2.13 -10.77 -8.69
C GLY A 41 -2.69 -10.90 -10.12
N LEU A 42 -2.29 -9.99 -11.01
CA LEU A 42 -2.69 -9.98 -12.41
C LEU A 42 -2.23 -11.21 -13.17
N THR A 43 -1.13 -11.83 -12.76
CA THR A 43 -0.57 -13.03 -13.40
C THR A 43 -0.93 -14.28 -12.58
N PRO A 44 -2.12 -14.90 -12.75
CA PRO A 44 -2.48 -16.12 -12.05
C PRO A 44 -1.52 -17.26 -12.48
N PRO A 45 -0.76 -17.84 -11.55
CA PRO A 45 0.26 -18.84 -11.85
C PRO A 45 -0.35 -20.21 -12.17
N SER A 46 0.29 -20.98 -13.07
CA SER A 46 -0.11 -22.38 -13.37
C SER A 46 -0.09 -23.29 -12.12
N HIS A 47 0.78 -22.95 -11.16
CA HIS A 47 0.84 -23.49 -9.81
C HIS A 47 1.22 -22.36 -8.85
N GLY A 48 0.26 -21.81 -8.11
CA GLY A 48 0.51 -20.68 -7.21
C GLY A 48 1.14 -21.06 -5.88
N PRO A 49 1.70 -20.07 -5.15
CA PRO A 49 2.19 -20.29 -3.79
C PRO A 49 1.05 -20.72 -2.85
N PHE A 50 -0.18 -20.24 -3.11
CA PHE A 50 -1.36 -20.56 -2.32
C PHE A 50 -2.25 -21.55 -3.06
N THR A 51 -2.53 -22.67 -2.42
CA THR A 51 -3.39 -23.74 -2.93
C THR A 51 -4.36 -24.22 -1.84
N PRO A 52 -5.24 -23.34 -1.32
CA PRO A 52 -6.27 -23.77 -0.38
C PRO A 52 -7.17 -24.81 -1.02
N ALA A 53 -7.59 -25.79 -0.22
CA ALA A 53 -8.30 -26.97 -0.67
C ALA A 53 -9.78 -26.68 -0.93
N ASP A 54 -10.43 -25.91 -0.06
CA ASP A 54 -11.87 -25.62 -0.15
C ASP A 54 -12.21 -24.26 0.47
N VAL A 55 -13.44 -23.79 0.28
CA VAL A 55 -13.98 -22.56 0.89
C VAL A 55 -15.20 -22.91 1.74
N MET A 56 -15.30 -22.31 2.93
CA MET A 56 -16.41 -22.56 3.86
C MET A 56 -16.86 -21.26 4.53
N ARG A 57 -18.14 -21.15 4.88
CA ARG A 57 -18.68 -20.09 5.75
C ARG A 57 -18.20 -20.29 7.19
N VAL A 58 -18.12 -19.21 7.96
CA VAL A 58 -17.78 -19.26 9.39
C VAL A 58 -18.67 -20.24 10.16
N SER A 59 -19.97 -20.26 9.89
CA SER A 59 -20.92 -21.18 10.54
C SER A 59 -20.85 -22.64 10.08
N GLU A 60 -19.98 -22.96 9.11
CA GLU A 60 -19.72 -24.34 8.66
C GLU A 60 -18.40 -24.86 9.24
N ILE A 61 -17.49 -23.96 9.62
CA ILE A 61 -16.19 -24.25 10.24
C ILE A 61 -16.33 -24.38 11.76
N PHE A 62 -17.19 -23.56 12.39
CA PHE A 62 -17.31 -23.43 13.84
C PHE A 62 -18.73 -23.74 14.33
N ASP A 63 -18.84 -24.45 15.46
CA ASP A 63 -20.13 -24.85 16.05
C ASP A 63 -20.85 -23.67 16.74
N ASN A 64 -20.08 -22.75 17.35
CA ASN A 64 -20.62 -21.57 18.04
C ASN A 64 -19.75 -20.33 17.75
N PRO A 65 -19.67 -19.87 16.48
CA PRO A 65 -18.78 -18.79 16.08
C PRO A 65 -19.08 -17.51 16.85
N THR A 66 -18.02 -16.91 17.41
CA THR A 66 -18.08 -15.66 18.15
C THR A 66 -17.00 -14.73 17.62
N PHE A 67 -17.32 -13.47 17.31
CA PHE A 67 -16.32 -12.60 16.69
C PHE A 67 -15.14 -12.28 17.62
N PHE A 68 -15.42 -11.93 18.88
CA PHE A 68 -14.42 -11.73 19.94
C PHE A 68 -14.78 -12.61 21.14
N VAL A 69 -13.82 -13.38 21.67
CA VAL A 69 -14.00 -14.19 22.88
C VAL A 69 -13.22 -13.56 24.03
N ASP A 70 -13.93 -13.04 25.03
CA ASP A 70 -13.38 -12.25 26.15
C ASP A 70 -12.63 -10.94 25.77
N GLY A 71 -12.67 -10.56 24.49
CA GLY A 71 -12.04 -9.37 23.93
C GLY A 71 -11.26 -9.72 22.67
N ALA A 72 -10.58 -8.74 22.07
CA ALA A 72 -9.66 -8.99 20.96
C ALA A 72 -8.23 -8.81 21.47
N THR A 73 -7.46 -9.90 21.55
CA THR A 73 -6.16 -9.92 22.25
C THR A 73 -5.02 -10.39 21.35
N TYR A 74 -3.79 -10.07 21.73
CA TYR A 74 -2.62 -10.48 20.95
C TYR A 74 -2.44 -12.01 20.93
N SER A 75 -2.88 -12.70 22.00
CA SER A 75 -2.79 -14.15 22.13
C SER A 75 -3.67 -14.90 21.14
N ASP A 76 -4.72 -14.26 20.63
CA ASP A 76 -5.59 -14.84 19.60
C ASP A 76 -4.87 -14.92 18.25
N ILE A 77 -3.89 -14.07 17.96
CA ILE A 77 -3.32 -14.01 16.61
C ILE A 77 -2.36 -15.19 16.37
N GLN A 78 -2.65 -15.96 15.33
CA GLN A 78 -1.80 -17.00 14.76
C GLN A 78 -1.77 -16.89 13.23
N GLN A 79 -0.58 -16.68 12.66
CA GLN A 79 -0.35 -16.62 11.22
C GLN A 79 -0.67 -17.95 10.51
N GLY A 80 -1.13 -17.88 9.26
CA GLY A 80 -1.41 -19.03 8.39
C GLY A 80 -0.31 -19.31 7.36
N GLN A 81 -0.71 -19.58 6.12
CA GLN A 81 0.18 -19.94 4.99
C GLN A 81 0.73 -18.75 4.17
N VAL A 82 0.32 -17.51 4.46
CA VAL A 82 0.90 -16.31 3.82
C VAL A 82 2.00 -15.74 4.72
N ASP A 83 3.07 -15.19 4.13
CA ASP A 83 4.18 -14.57 4.87
C ASP A 83 3.86 -13.11 5.30
N ASP A 84 2.66 -12.92 5.86
CA ASP A 84 2.14 -11.64 6.33
C ASP A 84 2.48 -11.34 7.81
N CYS A 85 3.55 -11.95 8.34
CA CYS A 85 4.02 -11.80 9.73
C CYS A 85 4.04 -10.34 10.23
N TRP A 86 4.36 -9.41 9.33
CA TRP A 86 4.35 -7.96 9.54
C TRP A 86 2.96 -7.42 9.92
N PHE A 87 1.91 -7.86 9.23
CA PHE A 87 0.52 -7.52 9.52
C PHE A 87 0.03 -8.21 10.79
N MET A 88 0.33 -9.50 10.97
CA MET A 88 -0.02 -10.24 12.19
C MET A 88 0.65 -9.64 13.44
N SER A 89 1.91 -9.24 13.34
CA SER A 89 2.63 -8.52 14.41
C SER A 89 2.05 -7.12 14.66
N ALA A 90 1.65 -6.41 13.60
CA ALA A 90 0.96 -5.13 13.72
C ALA A 90 -0.39 -5.27 14.44
N LEU A 91 -1.21 -6.27 14.09
CA LEU A 91 -2.45 -6.59 14.79
C LEU A 91 -2.22 -6.90 16.27
N ALA A 92 -1.19 -7.70 16.59
CA ALA A 92 -0.86 -8.05 17.98
C ALA A 92 -0.48 -6.80 18.78
N THR A 93 0.34 -5.93 18.18
CA THR A 93 0.71 -4.66 18.79
C THR A 93 -0.48 -3.69 18.91
N VAL A 94 -1.40 -3.67 17.94
CA VAL A 94 -2.63 -2.86 17.96
C VAL A 94 -3.62 -3.35 19.02
N SER A 95 -3.71 -4.67 19.25
CA SER A 95 -4.61 -5.27 20.26
C SER A 95 -4.24 -4.90 21.71
N THR A 96 -3.01 -4.47 21.98
CA THR A 96 -2.61 -4.01 23.32
C THR A 96 -3.29 -2.68 23.69
N MET A 97 -3.76 -1.92 22.70
CA MET A 97 -4.49 -0.68 22.89
C MET A 97 -5.98 -0.97 23.03
N LYS A 98 -6.50 -0.69 24.22
CA LYS A 98 -7.90 -0.91 24.56
C LYS A 98 -8.85 -0.20 23.57
N ASP A 99 -9.90 -0.90 23.19
CA ASP A 99 -10.98 -0.44 22.31
C ASP A 99 -10.47 -0.02 20.90
N LEU A 100 -9.27 -0.44 20.46
CA LEU A 100 -8.71 -0.04 19.16
C LEU A 100 -9.19 -0.95 18.01
N LEU A 101 -9.24 -2.27 18.22
CA LEU A 101 -9.79 -3.22 17.26
C LEU A 101 -11.31 -3.05 17.06
N ASP A 102 -12.07 -2.65 18.09
CA ASP A 102 -13.49 -2.27 17.99
C ASP A 102 -13.73 -1.04 17.10
N LYS A 103 -12.72 -0.16 16.96
CA LYS A 103 -12.79 1.00 16.05
C LYS A 103 -12.35 0.67 14.63
N ILE A 104 -11.77 -0.52 14.42
CA ILE A 104 -11.38 -1.02 13.10
C ILE A 104 -12.53 -1.85 12.51
N CYS A 105 -13.15 -2.76 13.30
CA CYS A 105 -14.38 -3.46 12.90
C CYS A 105 -15.64 -2.66 13.30
N VAL A 106 -16.05 -1.71 12.45
CA VAL A 106 -17.08 -0.70 12.78
C VAL A 106 -18.53 -1.12 12.55
N ALA A 107 -18.75 -2.24 11.85
CA ALA A 107 -20.07 -2.82 11.60
C ALA A 107 -19.96 -4.32 11.32
N ARG A 108 -20.91 -5.12 11.80
CA ARG A 108 -21.04 -6.54 11.45
C ARG A 108 -22.44 -7.06 11.74
N ASP A 109 -22.83 -8.08 10.99
CA ASP A 109 -23.99 -8.93 11.24
C ASP A 109 -23.56 -10.38 11.00
N GLU A 110 -23.39 -11.13 12.08
CA GLU A 110 -22.92 -12.51 12.07
C GLU A 110 -23.96 -13.52 11.55
N GLU A 111 -25.27 -13.18 11.53
CA GLU A 111 -26.34 -14.05 10.99
C GLU A 111 -26.38 -13.97 9.46
N VAL A 112 -26.30 -12.74 8.93
CA VAL A 112 -26.20 -12.46 7.49
C VAL A 112 -24.79 -12.76 6.96
N GLY A 113 -23.77 -12.81 7.82
CA GLY A 113 -22.39 -13.12 7.45
C GLY A 113 -21.70 -11.97 6.72
N VAL A 114 -21.83 -10.74 7.24
CA VAL A 114 -21.22 -9.52 6.67
C VAL A 114 -20.45 -8.73 7.71
N TYR A 115 -19.24 -8.29 7.35
CA TYR A 115 -18.31 -7.60 8.24
C TYR A 115 -17.73 -6.37 7.55
N GLY A 116 -17.66 -5.28 8.30
CA GLY A 116 -17.25 -3.95 7.84
C GLY A 116 -16.06 -3.42 8.64
N PHE A 117 -14.94 -3.26 7.96
CA PHE A 117 -13.68 -2.79 8.50
C PHE A 117 -13.31 -1.40 7.94
N ILE A 118 -12.54 -0.64 8.70
CA ILE A 118 -11.90 0.59 8.20
C ILE A 118 -10.37 0.51 8.33
N PHE A 119 -9.68 0.92 7.27
CA PHE A 119 -8.21 1.03 7.25
C PHE A 119 -7.83 2.43 6.79
N TYR A 120 -6.73 2.96 7.31
CA TYR A 120 -6.15 4.20 6.81
C TYR A 120 -5.29 3.90 5.57
N ARG A 121 -5.45 4.68 4.49
CA ARG A 121 -4.58 4.61 3.31
C ARG A 121 -4.29 6.01 2.80
N ASP A 122 -3.00 6.31 2.68
CA ASP A 122 -2.42 7.58 2.20
C ASP A 122 -2.85 8.83 3.00
N SER A 123 -4.10 9.29 2.79
CA SER A 123 -4.68 10.50 3.38
C SER A 123 -6.07 10.32 4.01
N GLY A 124 -6.66 9.13 3.93
CA GLY A 124 -8.06 8.92 4.34
C GLY A 124 -8.33 7.52 4.88
N TRP A 125 -9.52 7.38 5.47
CA TRP A 125 -10.05 6.08 5.92
C TRP A 125 -10.84 5.44 4.78
N ILE A 126 -10.53 4.18 4.50
CA ILE A 126 -11.11 3.34 3.45
C ILE A 126 -12.00 2.29 4.11
N ASP A 127 -13.25 2.27 3.69
CA ASP A 127 -14.27 1.29 4.08
C ASP A 127 -14.05 -0.02 3.30
N ILE A 128 -13.89 -1.15 4.00
CA ILE A 128 -13.81 -2.49 3.39
C ILE A 128 -14.92 -3.37 3.97
N VAL A 129 -15.78 -3.90 3.08
CA VAL A 129 -16.83 -4.86 3.44
C VAL A 129 -16.46 -6.23 2.86
N VAL A 130 -16.59 -7.28 3.67
CA VAL A 130 -16.36 -8.69 3.29
C VAL A 130 -17.49 -9.60 3.80
N ASP A 131 -17.68 -10.74 3.15
CA ASP A 131 -18.51 -11.84 3.67
C ASP A 131 -17.71 -12.83 4.55
N ASP A 132 -18.40 -13.80 5.17
CA ASP A 132 -17.84 -14.81 6.07
C ASP A 132 -17.30 -16.08 5.38
N LEU A 133 -17.10 -16.08 4.05
CA LEU A 133 -16.39 -17.17 3.38
C LEU A 133 -14.89 -17.13 3.71
N LEU A 134 -14.29 -18.26 4.06
CA LEU A 134 -12.88 -18.40 4.40
C LEU A 134 -12.24 -19.59 3.68
N PHE A 135 -10.99 -19.44 3.27
CA PHE A 135 -10.21 -20.53 2.69
C PHE A 135 -9.78 -21.55 3.74
N THR A 136 -9.87 -22.84 3.39
CA THR A 136 -9.52 -23.96 4.26
C THR A 136 -8.49 -24.89 3.63
N CYS A 137 -7.72 -25.60 4.46
CA CYS A 137 -6.68 -26.53 4.06
C CYS A 137 -7.17 -27.99 3.89
N ILE A 138 -8.47 -28.25 4.17
CA ILE A 138 -9.04 -29.60 4.17
C ILE A 138 -10.02 -29.75 2.99
N PRO A 139 -9.76 -30.69 2.05
CA PRO A 139 -10.58 -30.86 0.84
C PRO A 139 -11.97 -31.43 1.13
N GLN A 140 -12.84 -31.41 0.11
CA GLN A 140 -14.16 -32.03 0.20
C GLN A 140 -14.06 -33.55 0.36
N TYR A 141 -15.06 -34.16 0.99
CA TYR A 141 -15.08 -35.62 1.19
C TYR A 141 -14.97 -36.36 -0.15
N GLU A 142 -15.64 -35.84 -1.18
CA GLU A 142 -15.69 -36.32 -2.55
C GLU A 142 -14.29 -36.44 -3.17
N GLU A 143 -13.39 -35.51 -2.86
CA GLU A 143 -12.01 -35.40 -3.37
C GLU A 143 -11.04 -36.35 -2.67
N LEU A 144 -11.42 -36.91 -1.51
CA LEU A 144 -10.57 -37.85 -0.79
C LEU A 144 -10.32 -39.13 -1.60
N SER A 145 -9.07 -39.60 -1.58
CA SER A 145 -8.71 -40.91 -2.10
C SER A 145 -9.39 -42.03 -1.32
N GLN A 146 -9.62 -43.18 -1.96
CA GLN A 146 -10.28 -44.34 -1.32
C GLN A 146 -9.64 -44.77 0.02
N PRO A 147 -8.29 -44.77 0.19
CA PRO A 147 -7.68 -45.02 1.50
C PRO A 147 -8.02 -43.95 2.56
N LYS A 148 -8.12 -42.67 2.20
CA LYS A 148 -8.55 -41.62 3.15
C LYS A 148 -10.02 -41.79 3.53
N LYS A 149 -10.89 -42.10 2.56
CA LYS A 149 -12.33 -42.37 2.81
C LYS A 149 -12.55 -43.54 3.78
N SER A 150 -11.71 -44.58 3.73
CA SER A 150 -11.85 -45.76 4.60
C SER A 150 -11.54 -45.47 6.08
N LEU A 151 -10.67 -44.50 6.38
CA LEU A 151 -10.38 -44.05 7.77
C LEU A 151 -11.64 -43.50 8.46
N TYR A 152 -12.52 -42.84 7.70
CA TYR A 152 -13.80 -42.32 8.16
C TYR A 152 -14.97 -43.29 7.92
N HIS A 153 -14.67 -44.58 7.71
CA HIS A 153 -15.64 -45.66 7.41
C HIS A 153 -16.57 -45.35 6.24
N TYR A 154 -16.08 -44.61 5.24
CA TYR A 154 -16.85 -44.10 4.10
C TYR A 154 -18.03 -43.17 4.49
N SER A 155 -18.01 -42.58 5.69
CA SER A 155 -19.00 -41.57 6.12
C SER A 155 -18.51 -40.16 5.83
N ARG A 156 -19.26 -39.43 5.00
CA ARG A 156 -19.07 -37.99 4.75
C ARG A 156 -19.24 -37.20 6.03
N ASP A 157 -20.31 -37.46 6.78
CA ASP A 157 -20.66 -36.70 7.97
C ASP A 157 -19.58 -36.83 9.04
N LYS A 158 -19.04 -38.04 9.24
CA LYS A 158 -17.91 -38.30 10.16
C LYS A 158 -16.65 -37.52 9.76
N PHE A 159 -16.32 -37.51 8.46
CA PHE A 159 -15.18 -36.73 7.97
C PHE A 159 -15.40 -35.22 8.19
N ASN A 160 -16.58 -34.71 7.87
CA ASN A 160 -16.89 -33.30 8.07
C ASN A 160 -16.77 -32.90 9.55
N SER A 161 -17.40 -33.65 10.47
CA SER A 161 -17.38 -33.34 11.91
C SER A 161 -16.01 -33.50 12.57
N GLU A 162 -15.17 -34.43 12.10
CA GLU A 162 -13.87 -34.73 12.72
C GLU A 162 -12.67 -34.02 12.07
N ALA A 163 -12.78 -33.62 10.80
CA ALA A 163 -11.66 -33.08 10.02
C ALA A 163 -11.88 -31.68 9.47
N ARG A 164 -13.13 -31.22 9.27
CA ARG A 164 -13.45 -29.92 8.65
C ARG A 164 -13.90 -28.83 9.62
N THR A 165 -13.79 -29.09 10.91
CA THR A 165 -14.20 -28.19 12.01
C THR A 165 -13.02 -27.58 12.78
N GLY A 166 -13.24 -26.35 13.26
CA GLY A 166 -12.35 -25.56 14.10
C GLY A 166 -11.24 -24.82 13.34
N GLY A 167 -10.68 -23.76 13.94
CA GLY A 167 -9.76 -22.82 13.28
C GLY A 167 -8.47 -23.44 12.74
N ARG A 168 -8.10 -24.66 13.15
CA ARG A 168 -7.01 -25.46 12.56
C ARG A 168 -7.20 -25.80 11.07
N THR A 169 -8.44 -25.69 10.55
CA THR A 169 -8.75 -25.97 9.15
C THR A 169 -8.58 -24.74 8.26
N LEU A 170 -8.45 -23.55 8.83
CA LEU A 170 -8.20 -22.30 8.09
C LEU A 170 -6.84 -22.37 7.39
N TYR A 171 -6.78 -21.83 6.17
CA TYR A 171 -5.57 -21.81 5.36
C TYR A 171 -4.66 -20.62 5.68
N PHE A 172 -5.26 -19.45 5.87
CA PHE A 172 -4.58 -18.22 6.26
C PHE A 172 -4.71 -18.00 7.78
N GLY A 173 -4.57 -16.77 8.26
CA GLY A 173 -4.57 -16.42 9.68
C GLY A 173 -5.81 -16.91 10.42
N LYS A 174 -5.66 -17.16 11.72
CA LYS A 174 -6.71 -17.74 12.57
C LYS A 174 -6.61 -17.23 14.00
N SER A 175 -7.73 -17.30 14.72
CA SER A 175 -7.71 -17.18 16.17
C SER A 175 -7.11 -18.44 16.83
N GLY A 176 -6.28 -18.23 17.86
CA GLY A 176 -5.79 -19.26 18.77
C GLY A 176 -6.86 -19.73 19.75
N THR A 177 -7.86 -18.88 20.02
CA THR A 177 -9.04 -19.18 20.82
C THR A 177 -10.09 -19.92 19.96
N GLU A 178 -10.62 -21.03 20.47
CA GLU A 178 -11.59 -21.86 19.73
C GLU A 178 -12.94 -21.13 19.53
N ASN A 179 -13.55 -21.32 18.36
CA ASN A 179 -14.76 -20.62 17.88
C ASN A 179 -14.61 -19.10 17.70
N GLU A 180 -13.43 -18.52 17.92
CA GLU A 180 -13.21 -17.10 17.65
C GLU A 180 -12.88 -16.84 16.17
N THR A 181 -13.38 -15.73 15.60
CA THR A 181 -13.39 -15.52 14.15
C THR A 181 -12.85 -14.17 13.65
N TRP A 182 -12.41 -13.24 14.52
CA TRP A 182 -12.01 -11.90 14.04
C TRP A 182 -10.72 -11.90 13.21
N VAL A 183 -9.69 -12.67 13.61
CA VAL A 183 -8.38 -12.74 12.93
C VAL A 183 -8.50 -13.10 11.42
N PRO A 184 -9.16 -14.20 11.02
CA PRO A 184 -9.31 -14.52 9.59
C PRO A 184 -10.13 -13.49 8.81
N LEU A 185 -11.11 -12.85 9.47
CA LEU A 185 -11.98 -11.87 8.81
C LEU A 185 -11.28 -10.51 8.59
N ILE A 186 -10.45 -10.04 9.54
CA ILE A 186 -9.68 -8.81 9.37
C ILE A 186 -8.51 -8.99 8.38
N GLU A 187 -7.87 -10.16 8.37
CA GLU A 187 -6.86 -10.53 7.36
C GLU A 187 -7.47 -10.58 5.95
N LYS A 188 -8.63 -11.23 5.78
CA LYS A 188 -9.38 -11.20 4.50
C LYS A 188 -9.71 -9.77 4.06
N ALA A 189 -10.14 -8.91 4.98
CA ALA A 189 -10.42 -7.51 4.67
C ALA A 189 -9.15 -6.73 4.28
N TYR A 190 -8.01 -7.03 4.90
CA TYR A 190 -6.72 -6.44 4.55
C TYR A 190 -6.18 -6.95 3.20
N ALA A 191 -6.35 -8.23 2.90
CA ALA A 191 -6.12 -8.78 1.57
C ALA A 191 -7.00 -8.08 0.51
N LYS A 192 -8.30 -7.89 0.78
CA LYS A 192 -9.21 -7.15 -0.12
C LYS A 192 -8.78 -5.68 -0.31
N LEU A 193 -8.37 -4.98 0.74
CA LEU A 193 -7.83 -3.60 0.67
C LEU A 193 -6.66 -3.50 -0.32
N HIS A 194 -5.79 -4.52 -0.30
CA HIS A 194 -4.60 -4.63 -1.13
C HIS A 194 -4.82 -5.48 -2.40
N GLY A 195 -6.06 -5.89 -2.70
CA GLY A 195 -6.47 -6.52 -3.96
C GLY A 195 -6.48 -8.05 -4.00
N ASP A 196 -5.65 -8.73 -3.18
CA ASP A 196 -5.58 -10.19 -3.04
C ASP A 196 -4.67 -10.60 -1.86
N TYR A 197 -4.62 -11.91 -1.56
CA TYR A 197 -3.76 -12.47 -0.51
C TYR A 197 -2.25 -12.44 -0.86
N ALA A 198 -1.85 -12.53 -2.13
CA ALA A 198 -0.44 -12.38 -2.51
C ALA A 198 0.03 -10.93 -2.36
N ALA A 199 -0.86 -9.95 -2.47
CA ALA A 199 -0.54 -8.55 -2.23
C ALA A 199 -0.18 -8.26 -0.77
N ILE A 200 -0.54 -9.09 0.22
CA ILE A 200 -0.14 -8.92 1.64
C ILE A 200 1.07 -9.77 2.06
N ASP A 201 1.61 -10.58 1.16
CA ASP A 201 2.90 -11.27 1.33
C ASP A 201 4.04 -10.23 1.49
N GLY A 202 4.77 -10.33 2.61
CA GLY A 202 5.93 -9.49 2.93
C GLY A 202 5.64 -8.01 3.21
N GLY A 203 6.28 -7.44 4.23
CA GLY A 203 6.13 -6.02 4.59
C GLY A 203 6.84 -5.64 5.88
N LEU A 204 6.51 -4.45 6.39
CA LEU A 204 7.04 -3.89 7.64
C LEU A 204 5.88 -3.66 8.60
N ALA A 205 5.98 -4.10 9.85
CA ALA A 205 4.90 -3.94 10.83
C ALA A 205 4.55 -2.45 11.03
N ALA A 206 5.54 -1.56 10.90
CA ALA A 206 5.39 -0.12 10.81
C ALA A 206 4.32 0.35 9.80
N ASP A 207 4.28 -0.23 8.60
CA ASP A 207 3.33 0.13 7.55
C ASP A 207 1.92 -0.38 7.89
N ALA A 208 1.81 -1.62 8.40
CA ALA A 208 0.53 -2.18 8.83
C ALA A 208 -0.06 -1.47 10.06
N ILE A 209 0.76 -1.03 11.02
CA ILE A 209 0.27 -0.23 12.16
C ILE A 209 -0.25 1.12 11.66
N GLU A 210 0.41 1.78 10.69
CA GLU A 210 -0.15 2.98 10.07
C GLU A 210 -1.47 2.70 9.36
N ASP A 211 -1.58 1.60 8.60
CA ASP A 211 -2.80 1.23 7.86
C ASP A 211 -3.95 0.84 8.83
N LEU A 212 -3.64 0.30 10.01
CA LEU A 212 -4.61 -0.01 11.06
C LEU A 212 -5.02 1.22 11.88
N THR A 213 -4.16 2.24 12.02
CA THR A 213 -4.34 3.30 13.04
C THR A 213 -4.40 4.74 12.53
N GLY A 214 -3.89 5.01 11.34
CA GLY A 214 -3.62 6.37 10.85
C GLY A 214 -2.53 7.11 11.63
N GLY A 215 -1.70 6.37 12.39
CA GLY A 215 -0.54 6.90 13.11
C GLY A 215 0.62 7.30 12.19
N VAL A 216 1.79 7.53 12.80
CA VAL A 216 3.05 7.77 12.06
C VAL A 216 4.15 6.87 12.61
N SER A 217 4.76 6.11 11.71
CA SER A 217 5.84 5.18 12.03
C SER A 217 7.23 5.80 11.86
N THR A 218 8.18 5.29 12.63
CA THR A 218 9.60 5.63 12.57
C THR A 218 10.39 4.37 12.90
N MET A 219 11.46 4.11 12.14
CA MET A 219 12.34 2.96 12.36
C MET A 219 13.64 3.39 13.03
N PHE A 220 14.19 2.53 13.89
CA PHE A 220 15.45 2.73 14.59
C PHE A 220 16.33 1.49 14.45
N HIS A 221 17.49 1.64 13.80
CA HIS A 221 18.55 0.63 13.91
C HIS A 221 19.02 0.56 15.35
N VAL A 222 19.07 -0.64 15.92
CA VAL A 222 19.47 -0.81 17.34
C VAL A 222 20.91 -0.34 17.58
N HIS A 223 21.77 -0.44 16.57
CA HIS A 223 23.17 0.02 16.63
C HIS A 223 23.34 1.55 16.56
N ASP A 224 22.30 2.30 16.13
CA ASP A 224 22.31 3.77 16.08
C ASP A 224 21.79 4.41 17.39
N ILE A 225 21.37 3.60 18.38
CA ILE A 225 20.86 4.08 19.67
C ILE A 225 22.02 4.65 20.50
N LEU A 226 22.23 5.97 20.39
CA LEU A 226 23.30 6.71 21.08
C LEU A 226 23.25 6.61 22.61
N ASN A 227 22.06 6.56 23.20
CA ASN A 227 21.87 6.46 24.65
C ASN A 227 20.73 5.48 24.98
N PRO A 228 21.05 4.23 25.36
CA PRO A 228 20.07 3.20 25.72
C PRO A 228 19.12 3.58 26.86
N ASP A 229 19.58 4.34 27.86
CA ASP A 229 18.75 4.72 29.00
C ASP A 229 17.74 5.81 28.63
N ARG A 230 18.17 6.78 27.82
CA ARG A 230 17.28 7.79 27.26
C ARG A 230 16.25 7.17 26.32
N PHE A 231 16.67 6.24 25.46
CA PHE A 231 15.76 5.52 24.56
C PHE A 231 14.71 4.71 25.34
N TRP A 232 15.10 4.06 26.45
CA TRP A 232 14.13 3.41 27.33
C TRP A 232 13.10 4.39 27.89
N GLN A 233 13.56 5.53 28.44
CA GLN A 233 12.71 6.52 29.12
C GLN A 233 11.79 7.32 28.17
N GLU A 234 12.30 7.68 26.99
CA GLU A 234 11.58 8.53 26.04
C GLU A 234 10.76 7.72 25.03
N GLU A 235 11.13 6.48 24.73
CA GLU A 235 10.46 5.60 23.76
C GLU A 235 9.83 4.36 24.44
N LEU A 236 10.61 3.32 24.75
CA LEU A 236 10.06 1.99 25.08
C LEU A 236 9.14 1.97 26.31
N SER A 237 9.43 2.75 27.36
CA SER A 237 8.58 2.80 28.56
C SER A 237 7.21 3.46 28.33
N LYS A 238 6.93 3.97 27.12
CA LYS A 238 5.62 4.49 26.69
C LYS A 238 4.85 3.51 25.78
N ALA A 239 5.35 2.28 25.61
CA ALA A 239 4.62 1.24 24.89
C ALA A 239 3.18 1.12 25.42
N ASN A 240 2.23 1.06 24.49
CA ASN A 240 0.78 0.96 24.74
C ASN A 240 0.18 2.16 25.50
N GLN A 241 0.84 3.32 25.50
CA GLN A 241 0.30 4.57 26.07
C GLN A 241 -0.02 5.57 24.95
N ASP A 242 1.00 6.04 24.24
CA ASP A 242 0.90 6.95 23.10
C ASP A 242 1.54 6.39 21.82
N ARG A 243 2.22 5.23 21.92
CA ARG A 243 2.95 4.61 20.83
C ARG A 243 3.00 3.09 20.92
N LEU A 244 3.14 2.47 19.76
CA LEU A 244 3.21 1.02 19.53
C LEU A 244 4.60 0.64 19.03
N PHE A 245 5.00 -0.62 19.25
CA PHE A 245 6.33 -1.10 18.89
C PHE A 245 6.36 -2.51 18.28
N GLY A 246 7.03 -2.62 17.13
CA GLY A 246 7.49 -3.89 16.54
C GLY A 246 9.01 -4.00 16.56
N CYS A 247 9.54 -5.19 16.30
CA CYS A 247 10.97 -5.41 16.09
C CYS A 247 11.23 -6.62 15.18
N TYR A 248 12.36 -6.61 14.48
CA TYR A 248 12.81 -7.75 13.69
C TYR A 248 14.34 -7.92 13.70
N ILE A 249 14.79 -9.15 13.43
CA ILE A 249 16.20 -9.51 13.33
C ILE A 249 16.58 -9.53 11.85
N THR A 250 17.47 -8.63 11.42
CA THR A 250 17.97 -8.60 10.04
C THR A 250 18.78 -9.86 9.73
N LYS A 251 18.39 -10.57 8.66
CA LYS A 251 19.07 -11.75 8.12
C LYS A 251 20.53 -11.43 7.78
N ARG A 252 21.48 -12.25 8.24
CA ARG A 252 22.91 -12.11 7.88
C ARG A 252 23.19 -12.77 6.53
N THR A 253 24.15 -12.23 5.80
CA THR A 253 24.58 -12.75 4.48
C THR A 253 24.90 -14.25 4.55
N GLY A 254 24.23 -15.06 3.73
CA GLY A 254 24.45 -16.51 3.66
C GLY A 254 23.65 -17.35 4.68
N GLN A 255 22.76 -16.75 5.47
CA GLN A 255 21.76 -17.51 6.25
C GLN A 255 20.55 -17.91 5.38
N ASN A 256 19.87 -18.99 5.77
CA ASN A 256 18.55 -19.37 5.23
C ASN A 256 17.42 -18.67 6.02
N ASP A 257 16.21 -18.63 5.46
CA ASP A 257 15.04 -17.99 6.09
C ASP A 257 14.60 -18.69 7.38
N GLU A 258 14.78 -20.00 7.48
CA GLU A 258 14.56 -20.78 8.72
C GLU A 258 15.65 -20.57 9.79
N SER A 259 16.63 -19.68 9.58
CA SER A 259 17.71 -19.50 10.55
C SER A 259 17.24 -18.77 11.81
N THR A 260 17.57 -19.36 12.97
CA THR A 260 17.22 -18.81 14.27
C THR A 260 18.43 -18.28 15.03
N LEU A 261 18.24 -17.22 15.79
CA LEU A 261 19.16 -16.68 16.78
C LEU A 261 18.53 -16.87 18.17
N ASN A 262 19.08 -17.81 18.95
CA ASN A 262 18.54 -18.19 20.27
C ASN A 262 17.03 -18.50 20.25
N GLY A 263 16.55 -19.23 19.23
CA GLY A 263 15.13 -19.58 19.07
C GLY A 263 14.29 -18.57 18.27
N LEU A 264 14.79 -17.35 18.06
CA LEU A 264 14.09 -16.30 17.31
C LEU A 264 14.43 -16.34 15.82
N PHE A 265 13.42 -16.27 14.95
CA PHE A 265 13.60 -16.30 13.50
C PHE A 265 14.14 -14.97 12.96
N THR A 266 15.03 -15.04 11.97
CA THR A 266 15.48 -13.83 11.23
C THR A 266 14.53 -13.52 10.07
N ASN A 267 14.50 -12.25 9.64
CA ASN A 267 13.57 -11.76 8.60
C ASN A 267 12.08 -11.98 8.95
N HIS A 268 11.76 -12.05 10.25
CA HIS A 268 10.41 -12.27 10.78
C HIS A 268 10.04 -11.13 11.74
N ALA A 269 8.78 -10.69 11.71
CA ALA A 269 8.30 -9.58 12.52
C ALA A 269 7.80 -10.06 13.89
N TYR A 270 8.22 -9.37 14.95
CA TYR A 270 7.81 -9.62 16.33
C TYR A 270 7.16 -8.36 16.93
N SER A 271 6.28 -8.55 17.90
CA SER A 271 5.52 -7.49 18.56
C SER A 271 6.07 -7.23 19.95
N ILE A 272 6.30 -5.97 20.34
CA ILE A 272 6.66 -5.63 21.72
C ILE A 272 5.35 -5.38 22.49
N ILE A 273 4.89 -6.40 23.22
CA ILE A 273 3.60 -6.42 23.91
C ILE A 273 3.60 -5.56 25.16
N SER A 274 4.73 -5.44 25.90
CA SER A 274 4.87 -4.43 26.96
C SER A 274 6.33 -4.18 27.35
N ALA A 275 6.57 -3.02 27.96
CA ALA A 275 7.84 -2.66 28.58
C ALA A 275 7.63 -2.39 30.08
N LYS A 276 8.32 -3.14 30.95
CA LYS A 276 8.19 -3.03 32.41
C LYS A 276 9.54 -2.85 33.08
N LYS A 277 9.59 -1.94 34.05
CA LYS A 277 10.75 -1.72 34.92
C LYS A 277 10.41 -2.25 36.32
N VAL A 278 11.28 -3.09 36.85
CA VAL A 278 11.21 -3.64 38.21
C VAL A 278 12.33 -3.00 39.04
N ASN A 279 11.98 -2.34 40.14
CA ASN A 279 13.00 -1.73 40.99
C ASN A 279 13.57 -2.77 41.96
N GLY A 280 14.87 -2.67 42.23
CA GLY A 280 15.55 -3.61 43.13
C GLY A 280 15.08 -3.57 44.59
N GLU A 281 14.35 -2.51 44.98
CA GLU A 281 13.75 -2.33 46.30
C GLU A 281 12.44 -3.11 46.48
N ASP A 282 11.72 -3.38 45.40
CA ASP A 282 10.45 -4.13 45.40
C ASP A 282 10.70 -5.61 45.78
N LEU A 283 11.90 -6.13 45.48
CA LEU A 283 12.40 -7.46 45.83
C LEU A 283 13.08 -7.53 47.20
N ARG A 284 12.55 -6.89 48.24
CA ARG A 284 13.18 -6.88 49.57
C ARG A 284 13.03 -8.20 50.34
N ILE A 285 13.90 -9.17 50.06
CA ILE A 285 13.96 -10.44 50.79
C ILE A 285 14.68 -10.25 52.14
N SER A 286 13.99 -10.60 53.25
CA SER A 286 14.62 -10.78 54.56
C SER A 286 14.98 -12.26 54.77
N LEU A 287 16.26 -12.58 54.65
CA LEU A 287 16.84 -13.87 55.03
C LEU A 287 17.42 -13.75 56.45
N GLY A 288 16.52 -13.72 57.43
CA GLY A 288 16.86 -13.46 58.84
C GLY A 288 17.46 -12.06 59.01
N LYS A 289 18.73 -11.99 59.43
CA LYS A 289 19.44 -10.70 59.63
C LYS A 289 20.01 -10.08 58.35
N ARG A 290 19.93 -10.74 57.18
CA ARG A 290 20.40 -10.18 55.90
C ARG A 290 19.21 -9.74 55.06
N ILE A 291 19.31 -8.53 54.51
CA ILE A 291 18.48 -8.04 53.41
C ILE A 291 19.29 -8.22 52.13
N LEU A 292 18.68 -8.82 51.11
CA LEU A 292 19.20 -8.77 49.74
C LEU A 292 18.59 -7.57 49.01
N TYR A 293 19.44 -6.85 48.29
CA TYR A 293 19.04 -5.81 47.35
C TYR A 293 19.32 -6.33 45.95
N PHE A 294 18.35 -6.23 45.06
CA PHE A 294 18.55 -6.54 43.64
C PHE A 294 18.95 -5.28 42.88
N SER A 295 19.53 -5.43 41.70
CA SER A 295 19.62 -4.32 40.77
C SER A 295 18.23 -4.06 40.17
N GLU A 296 17.99 -2.83 39.73
CA GLU A 296 16.91 -2.54 38.78
C GLU A 296 17.02 -3.46 37.56
N LYS A 297 15.88 -3.93 37.05
CA LYS A 297 15.79 -4.65 35.77
C LYS A 297 14.70 -4.06 34.89
N ARG A 298 14.94 -4.14 33.58
CA ARG A 298 14.06 -3.64 32.53
C ARG A 298 13.74 -4.80 31.61
N PHE A 299 12.46 -5.11 31.49
CA PHE A 299 11.94 -6.26 30.77
C PHE A 299 11.04 -5.82 29.62
N LEU A 300 11.16 -6.52 28.50
CA LEU A 300 10.24 -6.46 27.39
C LEU A 300 9.53 -7.80 27.29
N ARG A 301 8.20 -7.77 27.19
CA ARG A 301 7.40 -8.91 26.72
C ARG A 301 7.27 -8.80 25.22
N ILE A 302 7.67 -9.84 24.50
CA ILE A 302 7.76 -9.85 23.04
C ILE A 302 7.00 -11.07 22.54
N ARG A 303 6.28 -10.93 21.42
CA ARG A 303 5.46 -11.99 20.84
C ARG A 303 5.84 -12.33 19.41
N ASN A 304 5.92 -13.62 19.14
CA ASN A 304 5.96 -14.23 17.82
C ASN A 304 4.52 -14.38 17.28
N PRO A 305 4.15 -13.78 16.13
CA PRO A 305 2.81 -13.92 15.54
C PRO A 305 2.46 -15.34 15.06
N TRP A 306 3.39 -16.29 15.11
CA TRP A 306 3.12 -17.72 14.88
C TRP A 306 2.45 -18.42 16.07
N GLY A 307 2.37 -17.77 17.23
CA GLY A 307 1.82 -18.37 18.45
C GLY A 307 2.65 -19.54 19.01
N ARG A 308 3.95 -19.56 18.71
CA ARG A 308 4.96 -20.56 19.13
C ARG A 308 6.37 -20.04 18.86
N ALA A 309 7.38 -20.78 19.31
CA ALA A 309 8.81 -20.58 19.07
C ALA A 309 9.37 -19.25 19.60
N GLU A 310 10.07 -19.38 20.72
CA GLU A 310 10.37 -18.30 21.66
C GLU A 310 11.88 -18.14 21.91
N TRP A 311 12.23 -17.08 22.64
CA TRP A 311 13.58 -16.84 23.12
C TRP A 311 14.06 -17.95 24.06
N THR A 312 15.27 -18.47 23.80
CA THR A 312 15.92 -19.55 24.59
C THR A 312 17.11 -19.06 25.42
N GLY A 313 17.31 -17.74 25.53
CA GLY A 313 18.34 -17.14 26.36
C GLY A 313 17.91 -16.89 27.81
N ALA A 314 18.52 -15.91 28.47
CA ALA A 314 18.16 -15.52 29.84
C ALA A 314 16.70 -15.03 29.93
N TRP A 315 15.98 -15.44 30.97
CA TRP A 315 14.55 -15.19 31.21
C TRP A 315 13.57 -15.94 30.29
N SER A 316 14.07 -16.84 29.43
CA SER A 316 13.25 -17.86 28.77
C SER A 316 12.48 -18.73 29.77
N ASP A 317 11.48 -19.45 29.33
CA ASP A 317 10.65 -20.29 30.22
C ASP A 317 11.45 -21.35 31.02
N GLY A 318 12.50 -21.90 30.43
CA GLY A 318 13.41 -22.85 31.07
C GLY A 318 14.57 -22.22 31.84
N SER A 319 14.63 -20.89 31.97
CA SER A 319 15.82 -20.19 32.49
C SER A 319 16.09 -20.48 33.97
N LYS A 320 17.38 -20.63 34.30
CA LYS A 320 17.89 -20.66 35.69
C LYS A 320 17.74 -19.32 36.43
N GLU A 321 17.50 -18.24 35.68
CA GLU A 321 17.27 -16.88 36.17
C GLU A 321 15.96 -16.75 36.97
N TRP A 322 15.00 -17.67 36.74
CA TRP A 322 13.75 -17.78 37.49
C TRP A 322 13.96 -18.32 38.92
N THR A 323 14.51 -17.49 39.81
CA THR A 323 14.61 -17.81 41.24
C THR A 323 13.23 -17.75 41.92
N PRO A 324 13.05 -18.39 43.10
CA PRO A 324 11.78 -18.36 43.86
C PRO A 324 11.24 -16.97 44.21
N GLU A 325 12.04 -15.92 44.04
CA GLU A 325 11.68 -14.54 44.32
C GLU A 325 11.30 -13.77 43.06
N TRP A 326 11.93 -14.06 41.91
CA TRP A 326 11.43 -13.61 40.61
C TRP A 326 10.11 -14.27 40.24
N LEU A 327 9.90 -15.54 40.60
CA LEU A 327 8.60 -16.21 40.46
C LEU A 327 7.45 -15.51 41.22
N LYS A 328 7.73 -14.71 42.25
CA LYS A 328 6.70 -13.92 42.96
C LYS A 328 6.27 -12.67 42.19
N LEU A 329 7.12 -12.17 41.30
CA LEU A 329 6.84 -11.01 40.45
C LEU A 329 6.22 -11.40 39.11
N LEU A 330 5.96 -12.69 38.82
CA LEU A 330 5.28 -13.10 37.60
C LEU A 330 3.94 -12.37 37.36
N PRO A 331 3.08 -12.11 38.37
CA PRO A 331 1.88 -11.30 38.18
C PRO A 331 2.18 -9.84 37.81
N ASP A 332 3.23 -9.23 38.37
CA ASP A 332 3.62 -7.85 38.08
C ASP A 332 4.27 -7.73 36.69
N LEU A 333 5.04 -8.73 36.29
CA LEU A 333 5.58 -8.90 34.94
C LEU A 333 4.47 -9.23 33.93
N ASP A 334 3.38 -9.87 34.38
CA ASP A 334 2.27 -10.40 33.57
C ASP A 334 2.78 -11.44 32.55
N HIS A 335 3.67 -12.34 32.99
CA HIS A 335 4.22 -13.43 32.16
C HIS A 335 3.63 -14.79 32.55
N LYS A 336 3.42 -15.64 31.56
CA LYS A 336 2.90 -17.00 31.70
C LYS A 336 3.85 -17.96 30.98
N PHE A 337 4.12 -19.10 31.60
CA PHE A 337 4.91 -20.15 30.97
C PHE A 337 4.09 -20.96 29.94
N GLY A 338 4.66 -21.26 28.77
CA GLY A 338 4.07 -21.96 27.63
C GLY A 338 5.01 -22.02 26.42
N ASP A 339 4.57 -22.67 25.34
CA ASP A 339 5.06 -22.39 23.98
C ASP A 339 3.86 -21.78 23.24
N ASP A 340 3.58 -20.51 23.53
CA ASP A 340 2.47 -19.74 22.96
C ASP A 340 2.94 -18.51 22.15
N GLY A 341 4.25 -18.40 21.96
CA GLY A 341 4.93 -17.39 21.17
C GLY A 341 5.30 -16.14 21.96
N GLU A 342 4.90 -16.02 23.22
CA GLU A 342 5.22 -14.89 24.08
C GLU A 342 6.40 -15.19 25.01
N PHE A 343 7.36 -14.28 25.09
CA PHE A 343 8.54 -14.44 25.96
C PHE A 343 8.98 -13.13 26.61
N LEU A 344 9.60 -13.27 27.78
CA LEU A 344 10.33 -12.20 28.45
C LEU A 344 11.78 -12.11 27.98
N MET A 345 12.25 -10.88 27.83
CA MET A 345 13.64 -10.56 27.52
C MET A 345 14.10 -9.36 28.34
N GLU A 346 15.31 -9.42 28.89
CA GLU A 346 15.91 -8.25 29.54
C GLU A 346 16.41 -7.25 28.49
N TYR A 347 16.22 -5.95 28.74
CA TYR A 347 16.49 -4.88 27.78
C TYR A 347 17.95 -4.85 27.29
N GLU A 348 18.91 -5.30 28.10
CA GLU A 348 20.31 -5.42 27.69
C GLU A 348 20.50 -6.50 26.60
N ASP A 349 19.76 -7.60 26.67
CA ASP A 349 19.83 -8.67 25.67
C ASP A 349 19.00 -8.33 24.42
N PHE A 350 17.92 -7.56 24.59
CA PHE A 350 17.18 -6.96 23.47
C PHE A 350 18.12 -6.11 22.58
N LEU A 351 18.88 -5.19 23.17
CA LEU A 351 19.83 -4.34 22.43
C LEU A 351 20.98 -5.11 21.74
N LYS A 352 21.22 -6.38 22.11
CA LYS A 352 22.22 -7.25 21.46
C LYS A 352 21.62 -8.16 20.38
N THR A 353 20.31 -8.35 20.39
CA THR A 353 19.62 -9.39 19.61
C THR A 353 18.91 -8.83 18.38
N TRP A 354 18.21 -7.71 18.53
CA TRP A 354 17.38 -7.15 17.46
C TRP A 354 18.19 -6.25 16.52
N GLY A 355 17.82 -6.23 15.24
CA GLY A 355 18.44 -5.37 14.24
C GLY A 355 17.74 -4.02 14.12
N MET A 356 16.40 -4.06 14.12
CA MET A 356 15.52 -2.91 13.92
C MET A 356 14.43 -2.88 14.98
N ILE A 357 14.06 -1.66 15.40
CA ILE A 357 12.86 -1.36 16.18
C ILE A 357 11.95 -0.49 15.32
N GLU A 358 10.69 -0.87 15.23
CA GLU A 358 9.63 -0.12 14.56
C GLU A 358 8.79 0.56 15.64
N ARG A 359 8.61 1.88 15.56
CA ARG A 359 7.81 2.68 16.51
C ARG A 359 6.69 3.39 15.76
N SER A 360 5.45 3.26 16.19
CA SER A 360 4.31 4.00 15.63
C SER A 360 3.68 4.90 16.68
N ILE A 361 3.69 6.22 16.46
CA ILE A 361 2.95 7.17 17.31
C ILE A 361 1.47 7.14 16.95
N LEU A 362 0.61 7.07 17.96
CA LEU A 362 -0.85 7.11 17.82
C LEU A 362 -1.38 8.53 18.06
N PHE A 363 -2.46 8.87 17.36
CA PHE A 363 -3.10 10.19 17.48
C PHE A 363 -4.45 10.11 18.19
N ASP A 364 -4.58 10.92 19.25
CA ASP A 364 -5.85 11.24 19.90
C ASP A 364 -6.63 12.33 19.13
N GLY A 365 -7.78 12.75 19.67
CA GLY A 365 -8.63 13.78 19.07
C GLY A 365 -8.09 15.21 19.15
N GLU A 366 -6.95 15.46 19.80
CA GLU A 366 -6.32 16.79 19.84
C GLU A 366 -5.41 17.05 18.64
N TRP A 367 -5.01 16.00 17.92
CA TRP A 367 -4.18 16.12 16.72
C TRP A 367 -5.01 16.42 15.48
N LYS A 368 -4.45 17.29 14.63
CA LYS A 368 -5.02 17.66 13.33
C LYS A 368 -4.01 17.38 12.24
N MET A 369 -4.42 16.62 11.23
CA MET A 369 -3.64 16.42 10.01
C MET A 369 -4.03 17.46 8.98
N SER A 370 -3.03 18.11 8.38
CA SER A 370 -3.14 18.82 7.10
C SER A 370 -2.29 18.09 6.07
N SER A 371 -2.76 17.94 4.83
CA SER A 371 -2.04 17.17 3.81
C SER A 371 -2.14 17.80 2.42
N LEU A 372 -1.07 17.72 1.64
CA LEU A 372 -1.07 18.00 0.21
C LEU A 372 -0.30 16.90 -0.54
N TRP A 373 -0.92 16.35 -1.58
CA TRP A 373 -0.32 15.36 -2.47
C TRP A 373 -0.06 15.94 -3.85
N LEU A 374 1.04 15.53 -4.48
CA LEU A 374 1.46 15.93 -5.82
C LEU A 374 1.97 14.73 -6.61
N ASP A 375 1.61 14.67 -7.88
CA ASP A 375 2.29 13.86 -8.89
C ASP A 375 3.55 14.60 -9.34
N VAL A 376 4.72 14.04 -9.04
CA VAL A 376 6.03 14.65 -9.24
C VAL A 376 6.77 13.91 -10.34
N SER A 377 7.17 14.64 -11.38
CA SER A 377 8.10 14.16 -12.40
C SER A 377 9.53 14.52 -12.02
N ALA A 378 10.34 13.53 -11.69
CA ALA A 378 11.73 13.73 -11.27
C ALA A 378 12.69 13.96 -12.46
N LYS A 379 13.96 14.25 -12.17
CA LYS A 379 15.04 14.21 -13.17
C LYS A 379 15.13 12.81 -13.81
N PRO A 380 15.29 12.69 -15.15
CA PRO A 380 15.58 11.42 -15.82
C PRO A 380 16.81 10.71 -15.24
N SER A 381 16.78 9.38 -15.25
CA SER A 381 17.82 8.53 -14.67
C SER A 381 19.03 8.38 -15.60
N PRO A 382 20.28 8.30 -15.10
CA PRO A 382 20.67 8.45 -13.70
C PRO A 382 20.72 9.90 -13.25
N CYS A 383 20.26 10.17 -12.03
CA CYS A 383 20.35 11.46 -11.36
C CYS A 383 21.00 11.31 -9.97
N ALA A 384 21.57 12.38 -9.44
CA ALA A 384 22.06 12.40 -8.06
C ALA A 384 20.90 12.53 -7.06
N TRP A 385 21.07 12.00 -5.85
CA TRP A 385 20.15 12.20 -4.73
C TRP A 385 20.20 13.66 -4.26
N ASP A 386 19.36 14.50 -4.87
CA ASP A 386 19.47 15.96 -4.84
C ASP A 386 18.09 16.65 -4.86
N TYR A 387 18.08 17.92 -4.48
CA TYR A 387 16.89 18.77 -4.41
C TYR A 387 16.41 19.26 -5.78
N GLY A 388 15.21 19.85 -5.80
CA GLY A 388 14.79 20.77 -6.86
C GLY A 388 13.79 20.22 -7.88
N ASP A 389 13.27 19.01 -7.68
CA ASP A 389 12.16 18.47 -8.48
C ASP A 389 10.79 18.79 -7.84
N VAL A 390 10.71 18.83 -6.50
CA VAL A 390 9.55 19.31 -5.73
C VAL A 390 9.99 20.04 -4.46
N SER A 391 9.22 21.06 -4.07
CA SER A 391 9.24 21.64 -2.73
C SER A 391 7.84 22.01 -2.27
N PHE A 392 7.63 22.05 -0.96
CA PHE A 392 6.38 22.50 -0.35
C PHE A 392 6.62 23.77 0.47
N THR A 393 5.55 24.50 0.77
CA THR A 393 5.57 25.57 1.77
C THR A 393 4.52 25.29 2.83
N ILE A 394 4.88 25.44 4.09
CA ILE A 394 3.98 25.29 5.24
C ILE A 394 3.81 26.67 5.88
N ASN A 395 2.57 27.07 6.16
CA ASN A 395 2.27 28.16 7.10
C ASN A 395 1.62 27.56 8.35
N VAL A 396 2.07 27.99 9.53
CA VAL A 396 1.60 27.55 10.84
C VAL A 396 1.13 28.76 11.64
N THR A 397 -0.08 28.72 12.20
CA THR A 397 -0.67 29.89 12.88
C THR A 397 -0.17 30.10 14.31
N ASP A 398 0.11 29.03 15.04
CA ASP A 398 0.45 29.04 16.46
C ASP A 398 1.51 27.98 16.76
N ASP A 399 2.44 28.27 17.68
CA ASP A 399 3.45 27.32 18.18
C ASP A 399 2.77 26.03 18.70
N ALA A 400 3.12 24.88 18.14
CA ALA A 400 2.54 23.60 18.53
C ALA A 400 3.51 22.42 18.35
N PRO A 401 3.44 21.38 19.20
CA PRO A 401 4.07 20.10 18.90
C PRO A 401 3.59 19.59 17.53
N ALA A 402 4.52 19.13 16.70
CA ALA A 402 4.23 18.76 15.33
C ALA A 402 5.00 17.53 14.86
N ILE A 403 4.39 16.77 13.95
CA ILE A 403 5.07 15.73 13.18
C ILE A 403 4.89 16.05 11.71
N VAL A 404 6.00 16.23 11.00
CA VAL A 404 6.02 16.44 9.54
C VAL A 404 6.42 15.13 8.89
N VAL A 405 5.65 14.67 7.90
CA VAL A 405 5.82 13.38 7.24
C VAL A 405 5.74 13.58 5.73
N LEU A 406 6.74 13.06 5.02
CA LEU A 406 6.69 12.91 3.58
C LEU A 406 6.46 11.43 3.27
N SER A 407 5.54 11.13 2.36
CA SER A 407 5.15 9.76 2.01
C SER A 407 5.03 9.61 0.50
N GLN A 408 5.38 8.44 -0.02
CA GLN A 408 4.96 8.03 -1.37
C GLN A 408 3.61 7.31 -1.29
N LEU A 409 2.90 7.26 -2.42
CA LEU A 409 1.62 6.57 -2.54
C LEU A 409 1.75 5.08 -2.19
N ASN A 410 0.76 4.50 -1.51
CA ASN A 410 0.72 3.06 -1.25
C ASN A 410 0.37 2.30 -2.54
N GLU A 411 1.40 1.76 -3.20
CA GLU A 411 1.27 1.04 -4.47
C GLU A 411 0.87 -0.44 -4.35
N ARG A 412 0.74 -1.00 -3.13
CA ARG A 412 0.60 -2.46 -2.91
C ARG A 412 -0.53 -3.09 -3.74
N HIS A 413 -1.69 -2.43 -3.81
CA HIS A 413 -2.87 -2.85 -4.57
C HIS A 413 -2.70 -2.89 -6.10
N PHE A 414 -1.72 -2.17 -6.65
CA PHE A 414 -1.49 -2.06 -8.08
C PHE A 414 -0.02 -2.25 -8.45
N SER A 415 0.71 -2.95 -7.58
CA SER A 415 2.16 -3.05 -7.63
C SER A 415 2.70 -3.61 -8.95
N GLU A 416 1.97 -4.50 -9.64
CA GLU A 416 2.33 -5.02 -10.97
C GLU A 416 2.30 -3.96 -12.09
N ILE A 417 1.43 -2.94 -12.01
CA ILE A 417 1.30 -1.89 -13.04
C ILE A 417 2.02 -0.58 -12.69
N SER A 418 2.49 -0.40 -11.44
CA SER A 418 3.27 0.76 -11.00
C SER A 418 4.59 0.95 -11.78
N GLY A 419 5.31 2.04 -11.49
CA GLY A 419 6.61 2.33 -12.11
C GLY A 419 7.67 1.24 -11.90
N SER A 420 8.73 1.27 -12.70
CA SER A 420 9.86 0.33 -12.63
C SER A 420 10.90 0.65 -11.54
N SER A 421 10.71 1.78 -10.84
CA SER A 421 11.65 2.34 -9.86
C SER A 421 11.16 2.18 -8.42
N ARG A 422 12.08 1.82 -7.52
CA ARG A 422 11.92 2.06 -6.07
C ARG A 422 12.51 3.43 -5.75
N TRP A 423 11.83 4.18 -4.90
CA TRP A 423 12.21 5.54 -4.53
C TRP A 423 12.68 5.64 -3.08
N SER A 424 13.72 6.42 -2.84
CA SER A 424 14.13 6.87 -1.51
C SER A 424 14.10 8.39 -1.49
N PHE A 425 13.71 8.98 -0.37
CA PHE A 425 13.58 10.44 -0.28
C PHE A 425 13.79 10.92 1.14
N ASP A 426 14.19 12.19 1.26
CA ASP A 426 14.25 12.92 2.51
C ASP A 426 13.85 14.37 2.29
N PHE A 427 13.66 15.10 3.38
CA PHE A 427 13.38 16.53 3.32
C PHE A 427 14.10 17.33 4.39
N SER A 428 14.33 18.60 4.04
CA SER A 428 14.84 19.64 4.94
C SER A 428 13.85 20.80 5.02
N ILE A 429 13.48 21.17 6.24
CA ILE A 429 12.61 22.31 6.55
C ILE A 429 13.48 23.55 6.80
N TYR A 430 13.15 24.67 6.19
CA TYR A 430 13.77 25.98 6.41
C TYR A 430 12.70 27.02 6.74
N ARG A 431 13.01 28.01 7.60
CA ARG A 431 12.15 29.21 7.69
C ARG A 431 12.24 30.00 6.39
N LYS A 432 11.11 30.45 5.87
CA LYS A 432 11.03 31.18 4.60
C LYS A 432 11.79 32.51 4.71
N GLY A 433 12.72 32.74 3.80
CA GLY A 433 13.58 33.94 3.79
C GLY A 433 14.73 33.90 4.81
N ALA A 434 15.00 32.77 5.48
CA ALA A 434 16.17 32.64 6.34
C ALA A 434 17.47 32.67 5.51
N ASN A 435 18.42 33.51 5.93
CA ASN A 435 19.69 33.73 5.25
C ASN A 435 20.79 32.76 5.73
N ILE A 436 20.46 31.48 5.93
CA ILE A 436 21.25 30.53 6.74
C ILE A 436 21.54 29.24 5.96
N SER A 437 22.77 28.73 6.11
CA SER A 437 23.29 27.47 5.55
C SER A 437 22.78 26.19 6.22
N ALA A 438 21.88 26.28 7.21
CA ALA A 438 21.43 25.16 8.03
C ALA A 438 19.89 25.09 8.08
N PRO A 439 19.30 23.89 7.99
CA PRO A 439 17.86 23.70 8.10
C PRO A 439 17.35 23.90 9.53
N TYR A 440 16.06 24.23 9.66
CA TYR A 440 15.32 24.24 10.93
C TYR A 440 15.11 22.82 11.46
N ALA A 441 14.84 21.86 10.56
CA ALA A 441 14.71 20.44 10.86
C ALA A 441 14.95 19.60 9.60
N THR A 442 15.32 18.33 9.76
CA THR A 442 15.50 17.35 8.68
C THR A 442 14.78 16.06 9.02
N SER A 443 14.20 15.39 8.04
CA SER A 443 13.62 14.05 8.23
C SER A 443 14.69 13.02 8.59
N THR A 444 14.34 12.05 9.44
CA THR A 444 15.19 10.89 9.69
C THR A 444 15.01 9.87 8.57
N HIS A 445 16.09 9.53 7.87
CA HIS A 445 16.12 8.49 6.85
C HIS A 445 16.82 7.23 7.38
N THR A 446 16.05 6.30 7.96
CA THR A 446 16.60 5.05 8.53
C THR A 446 16.81 3.95 7.49
N MET A 447 15.97 3.88 6.46
CA MET A 447 15.91 2.77 5.51
C MET A 447 15.53 3.24 4.11
N LEU A 448 16.31 2.81 3.10
CA LEU A 448 16.01 3.01 1.69
C LEU A 448 14.70 2.31 1.30
N TRP A 449 13.99 2.86 0.31
CA TRP A 449 12.74 2.31 -0.24
C TRP A 449 11.58 2.26 0.77
N SER A 450 11.64 3.08 1.83
CA SER A 450 10.59 3.22 2.82
C SER A 450 9.38 3.98 2.26
N ARG A 451 8.18 3.64 2.74
CA ARG A 451 6.92 4.31 2.33
C ARG A 451 6.87 5.78 2.76
N SER A 452 7.53 6.12 3.86
CA SER A 452 7.56 7.46 4.41
C SER A 452 8.80 7.75 5.26
N VAL A 453 9.11 9.05 5.37
CA VAL A 453 10.09 9.61 6.30
C VAL A 453 9.46 10.76 7.07
N SER A 454 9.91 10.98 8.31
CA SER A 454 9.30 11.96 9.22
C SER A 454 10.32 12.71 10.06
N VAL A 455 9.87 13.82 10.66
CA VAL A 455 10.54 14.47 11.80
C VAL A 455 9.51 14.84 12.85
N GLU A 456 9.84 14.55 14.11
CA GLU A 456 9.05 14.88 15.30
C GLU A 456 9.64 16.15 15.94
N LEU A 457 8.79 17.15 16.20
CA LEU A 457 9.16 18.47 16.68
C LEU A 457 8.43 18.76 17.99
N GLN A 458 9.19 19.02 19.07
CA GLN A 458 8.62 19.42 20.37
C GLN A 458 7.77 20.70 20.26
N ALA A 459 8.18 21.62 19.40
CA ALA A 459 7.38 22.72 18.91
C ALA A 459 7.83 23.07 17.48
N LEU A 460 6.87 23.18 16.56
CA LEU A 460 6.99 23.92 15.31
C LEU A 460 6.42 25.31 15.57
N GLU A 461 7.27 26.33 15.54
CA GLU A 461 6.88 27.72 15.82
C GLU A 461 5.93 28.27 14.73
N ALA A 462 5.15 29.29 15.10
CA ALA A 462 4.31 30.02 14.16
C ALA A 462 5.15 30.73 13.08
N GLY A 463 4.72 30.62 11.83
CA GLY A 463 5.38 31.28 10.70
C GLY A 463 5.31 30.51 9.39
N ASP A 464 6.11 31.00 8.43
CA ASP A 464 6.25 30.43 7.09
C ASP A 464 7.53 29.59 6.97
N TYR A 465 7.38 28.40 6.37
CA TYR A 465 8.45 27.45 6.13
C TYR A 465 8.47 26.97 4.68
N VAL A 466 9.64 26.56 4.21
CA VAL A 466 9.85 25.86 2.94
C VAL A 466 10.40 24.47 3.24
N VAL A 467 9.80 23.44 2.67
CA VAL A 467 10.25 22.05 2.76
C VAL A 467 10.85 21.66 1.41
N HIS A 468 12.16 21.49 1.37
CA HIS A 468 12.87 21.01 0.19
C HIS A 468 13.01 19.50 0.27
N VAL A 469 12.66 18.79 -0.80
CA VAL A 469 12.70 17.33 -0.90
C VAL A 469 13.87 16.91 -1.78
N ARG A 470 14.62 15.88 -1.37
CA ARG A 470 15.56 15.15 -2.23
C ARG A 470 14.96 13.83 -2.65
N LEU A 471 15.15 13.47 -3.92
CA LEU A 471 14.71 12.19 -4.48
C LEU A 471 15.92 11.38 -4.95
N ASP A 472 15.92 10.09 -4.64
CA ASP A 472 16.77 9.06 -5.21
C ASP A 472 15.89 7.91 -5.74
N ARG A 473 16.38 7.17 -6.72
CA ARG A 473 15.69 5.98 -7.22
C ARG A 473 16.61 4.91 -7.76
N LYS A 474 16.13 3.68 -7.65
CA LYS A 474 16.71 2.50 -8.28
C LYS A 474 15.66 1.80 -9.15
N ILE A 475 15.91 1.75 -10.45
CA ILE A 475 15.19 0.87 -11.37
C ILE A 475 15.46 -0.58 -10.91
N PHE A 476 14.40 -1.33 -10.60
CA PHE A 476 14.48 -2.67 -10.01
C PHE A 476 13.83 -3.76 -10.86
N ARG A 477 13.01 -3.39 -11.84
CA ARG A 477 12.37 -4.28 -12.81
C ARG A 477 12.33 -3.58 -14.18
N LYS A 478 11.80 -4.28 -15.18
CA LYS A 478 11.25 -3.64 -16.39
C LYS A 478 9.73 -3.62 -16.28
N ARG A 479 9.10 -2.60 -16.85
CA ARG A 479 7.64 -2.54 -17.00
C ARG A 479 7.26 -3.25 -18.31
N GLU A 480 6.95 -4.54 -18.22
CA GLU A 480 6.54 -5.35 -19.36
C GLU A 480 5.08 -5.77 -19.13
N ALA A 481 4.16 -5.27 -19.96
CA ALA A 481 2.77 -5.68 -19.92
C ALA A 481 2.67 -7.12 -20.47
N SER A 482 2.15 -8.05 -19.67
CA SER A 482 1.99 -9.44 -20.11
C SER A 482 0.65 -9.67 -20.80
N SER A 483 0.67 -10.47 -21.87
CA SER A 483 -0.54 -11.03 -22.48
C SER A 483 -1.26 -12.06 -21.58
N GLU A 484 -0.59 -12.50 -20.51
CA GLU A 484 -1.11 -13.46 -19.52
C GLU A 484 -1.90 -12.79 -18.39
N TRP A 485 -1.96 -11.45 -18.34
CA TRP A 485 -2.69 -10.73 -17.31
C TRP A 485 -4.20 -10.97 -17.39
N ASP A 486 -4.82 -11.30 -16.25
CA ASP A 486 -6.27 -11.44 -16.15
C ASP A 486 -6.96 -10.09 -16.42
N SER A 487 -7.65 -9.99 -17.55
CA SER A 487 -8.24 -8.74 -18.04
C SER A 487 -9.36 -8.19 -17.13
N ARG A 488 -10.08 -9.04 -16.40
CA ARG A 488 -11.12 -8.63 -15.45
C ARG A 488 -10.50 -8.07 -14.17
N LYS A 489 -9.40 -8.65 -13.69
CA LYS A 489 -8.64 -8.09 -12.56
C LYS A 489 -7.92 -6.80 -12.95
N LEU A 490 -7.34 -6.76 -14.16
CA LEU A 490 -6.63 -5.61 -14.70
C LEU A 490 -7.46 -4.33 -14.66
N GLY A 491 -8.75 -4.41 -15.04
CA GLY A 491 -9.67 -3.26 -14.93
C GLY A 491 -9.80 -2.73 -13.49
N ARG A 492 -9.94 -3.61 -12.50
CA ARG A 492 -10.01 -3.24 -11.07
C ARG A 492 -8.71 -2.62 -10.58
N VAL A 493 -7.57 -3.21 -10.95
CA VAL A 493 -6.23 -2.73 -10.57
C VAL A 493 -5.93 -1.34 -11.16
N TRP A 494 -6.30 -1.10 -12.42
CA TRP A 494 -6.26 0.25 -13.01
C TRP A 494 -7.18 1.24 -12.30
N SER A 495 -8.44 0.86 -12.02
CA SER A 495 -9.35 1.72 -11.26
C SER A 495 -8.80 2.06 -9.87
N GLY A 496 -8.22 1.08 -9.17
CA GLY A 496 -7.56 1.27 -7.89
C GLY A 496 -6.39 2.24 -7.97
N ALA A 497 -5.51 2.09 -8.96
CA ALA A 497 -4.40 3.01 -9.23
C ALA A 497 -4.91 4.44 -9.52
N CYS A 498 -5.90 4.61 -10.40
CA CYS A 498 -6.46 5.92 -10.74
C CYS A 498 -7.15 6.59 -9.53
N VAL A 499 -7.89 5.82 -8.71
CA VAL A 499 -8.51 6.35 -7.48
C VAL A 499 -7.44 6.76 -6.47
N SER A 500 -6.42 5.94 -6.22
CA SER A 500 -5.30 6.31 -5.35
C SER A 500 -4.53 7.53 -5.89
N SER A 501 -4.28 7.63 -7.19
CA SER A 501 -3.63 8.79 -7.80
C SER A 501 -4.47 10.07 -7.73
N SER A 502 -5.80 9.96 -7.66
CA SER A 502 -6.71 11.12 -7.64
C SER A 502 -6.58 12.02 -6.39
N ILE A 503 -5.87 11.57 -5.35
CA ILE A 503 -5.55 12.40 -4.18
C ILE A 503 -4.55 13.53 -4.50
N ALA A 504 -3.77 13.40 -5.59
CA ALA A 504 -2.82 14.40 -6.01
C ALA A 504 -3.53 15.66 -6.57
N ALA A 505 -3.17 16.83 -6.06
CA ALA A 505 -3.83 18.10 -6.42
C ALA A 505 -3.64 18.51 -7.89
N ASN A 506 -2.71 17.87 -8.60
CA ASN A 506 -2.44 18.04 -10.03
C ASN A 506 -2.84 16.82 -10.88
N PHE A 507 -3.68 15.92 -10.36
CA PHE A 507 -4.20 14.77 -11.11
C PHE A 507 -5.15 15.20 -12.25
N ASP A 508 -4.88 14.75 -13.47
CA ASP A 508 -5.71 15.03 -14.65
C ASP A 508 -6.76 13.94 -14.86
N SER A 509 -7.93 14.13 -14.24
CA SER A 509 -9.07 13.22 -14.37
C SER A 509 -9.57 13.03 -15.82
N THR A 510 -9.25 13.94 -16.75
CA THR A 510 -9.71 13.81 -18.15
C THR A 510 -8.97 12.71 -18.92
N MET A 511 -7.76 12.33 -18.48
CA MET A 511 -7.00 11.23 -19.07
C MET A 511 -7.43 9.85 -18.59
N PHE A 512 -8.17 9.76 -17.48
CA PHE A 512 -8.49 8.51 -16.80
C PHE A 512 -10.00 8.31 -16.58
N GLY A 513 -10.85 9.08 -17.27
CA GLY A 513 -12.30 9.09 -17.07
C GLY A 513 -12.95 7.71 -17.16
N ASP A 514 -12.54 6.88 -18.13
CA ASP A 514 -13.06 5.53 -18.34
C ASP A 514 -12.62 4.51 -17.27
N LEU A 515 -11.58 4.83 -16.49
CA LEU A 515 -11.02 3.98 -15.43
C LEU A 515 -11.46 4.40 -14.03
N LEU A 516 -12.01 5.61 -13.87
CA LEU A 516 -12.51 6.09 -12.58
C LEU A 516 -13.93 5.56 -12.32
N PRO A 517 -14.21 5.00 -11.14
CA PRO A 517 -15.54 4.50 -10.81
C PRO A 517 -16.54 5.67 -10.76
N ALA A 518 -17.62 5.54 -11.53
CA ALA A 518 -18.65 6.57 -11.57
C ALA A 518 -19.38 6.69 -10.22
N ASN A 519 -19.55 7.93 -9.74
CA ASN A 519 -20.16 8.19 -8.43
C ASN A 519 -21.64 7.73 -8.42
N PRO A 520 -22.06 6.78 -7.55
CA PRO A 520 -23.43 6.26 -7.51
C PRO A 520 -24.50 7.35 -7.35
N ASN A 521 -24.17 8.46 -6.67
CA ASN A 521 -25.09 9.59 -6.48
C ASN A 521 -25.47 10.29 -7.79
N ASN A 522 -24.67 10.17 -8.85
CA ASN A 522 -24.96 10.74 -10.17
C ASN A 522 -26.10 10.00 -10.90
N PHE A 523 -26.37 8.74 -10.52
CA PHE A 523 -27.39 7.89 -11.15
C PHE A 523 -28.70 7.79 -10.34
N GLY A 524 -28.76 8.37 -9.13
CA GLY A 524 -29.83 8.16 -8.17
C GLY A 524 -31.24 8.46 -8.71
N GLY A 525 -31.94 7.43 -9.20
CA GLY A 525 -33.27 7.53 -9.81
C GLY A 525 -33.33 8.23 -11.17
N ARG A 526 -32.18 8.45 -11.82
CA ARG A 526 -32.06 9.15 -13.11
C ARG A 526 -31.72 8.17 -14.23
N ASP A 527 -32.25 8.40 -15.43
CA ASP A 527 -31.79 7.69 -16.62
C ASP A 527 -30.46 8.28 -17.13
N LEU A 528 -29.68 7.45 -17.83
CA LEU A 528 -28.36 7.84 -18.36
C LEU A 528 -28.44 9.04 -19.29
N THR A 529 -29.47 9.13 -20.14
CA THR A 529 -29.63 10.23 -21.11
C THR A 529 -29.87 11.57 -20.41
N THR A 530 -30.67 11.62 -19.34
CA THR A 530 -30.82 12.82 -18.50
C THR A 530 -29.48 13.21 -17.86
N THR A 531 -28.73 12.25 -17.30
CA THR A 531 -27.43 12.52 -16.69
C THR A 531 -26.37 12.98 -17.71
N GLU A 532 -26.32 12.38 -18.91
CA GLU A 532 -25.46 12.80 -20.03
C GLU A 532 -25.80 14.21 -20.53
N ILE A 533 -27.08 14.54 -20.66
CA ILE A 533 -27.55 15.87 -21.07
C ILE A 533 -27.13 16.94 -20.04
N GLU A 534 -27.28 16.66 -18.74
CA GLU A 534 -26.85 17.56 -17.67
C GLU A 534 -25.32 17.74 -17.64
N LEU A 535 -24.55 16.66 -17.80
CA LEU A 535 -23.08 16.69 -17.76
C LEU A 535 -22.45 17.36 -18.99
N HIS A 536 -23.01 17.18 -20.18
CA HIS A 536 -22.46 17.72 -21.43
C HIS A 536 -23.12 19.04 -21.90
N GLY A 537 -24.14 19.54 -21.20
CA GLY A 537 -24.84 20.79 -21.57
C GLY A 537 -25.58 20.73 -22.91
N CYS A 538 -25.83 19.53 -23.43
CA CYS A 538 -26.41 19.31 -24.74
C CYS A 538 -27.93 19.56 -24.75
N THR A 539 -28.36 20.71 -25.24
CA THR A 539 -29.77 20.97 -25.54
C THR A 539 -30.25 20.11 -26.72
N VAL A 540 -30.71 18.90 -26.43
CA VAL A 540 -31.43 18.07 -27.42
C VAL A 540 -32.75 18.76 -27.73
N LYS A 541 -32.92 19.23 -28.98
CA LYS A 541 -34.25 19.61 -29.47
C LYS A 541 -35.13 18.36 -29.45
N ALA A 542 -36.21 18.40 -28.66
CA ALA A 542 -37.19 17.33 -28.60
C ALA A 542 -37.63 16.92 -30.02
N PRO A 543 -37.73 15.62 -30.33
CA PRO A 543 -38.19 15.18 -31.65
C PRO A 543 -39.63 15.66 -31.85
N THR A 544 -39.86 16.49 -32.86
CA THR A 544 -41.21 16.88 -33.29
C THR A 544 -41.86 15.71 -34.02
N GLY A 545 -42.36 14.73 -33.26
CA GLY A 545 -43.08 13.57 -33.75
C GLY A 545 -44.02 13.04 -32.68
N SER A 546 -45.31 12.93 -33.01
CA SER A 546 -46.34 12.40 -32.09
C SER A 546 -46.00 10.97 -31.62
N PRO A 547 -46.39 10.57 -30.39
CA PRO A 547 -46.04 9.26 -29.87
C PRO A 547 -46.70 8.15 -30.67
N ALA A 548 -45.89 7.42 -31.44
CA ALA A 548 -46.29 6.13 -31.98
C ALA A 548 -46.50 5.16 -30.81
N ARG A 549 -47.72 4.63 -30.68
CA ARG A 549 -48.14 3.71 -29.63
C ARG A 549 -47.18 2.50 -29.57
N PRO A 550 -46.71 2.05 -28.39
CA PRO A 550 -45.83 0.90 -28.31
C PRO A 550 -46.51 -0.35 -28.89
N GLN A 551 -45.87 -1.00 -29.87
CA GLN A 551 -46.25 -2.36 -30.24
C GLN A 551 -45.71 -3.29 -29.16
N LEU A 552 -46.61 -3.97 -28.42
CA LEU A 552 -46.20 -5.10 -27.60
C LEU A 552 -45.71 -6.20 -28.54
N PHE A 553 -44.43 -6.54 -28.45
CA PHE A 553 -43.94 -7.80 -28.98
C PHE A 553 -44.56 -8.95 -28.19
N GLN A 554 -45.51 -9.67 -28.80
CA GLN A 554 -46.01 -10.92 -28.23
C GLN A 554 -44.92 -11.98 -28.32
N VAL A 555 -44.49 -12.49 -27.17
CA VAL A 555 -43.60 -13.64 -27.09
C VAL A 555 -44.37 -14.88 -27.55
N THR A 556 -43.94 -15.48 -28.67
CA THR A 556 -44.48 -16.76 -29.13
C THR A 556 -43.76 -17.92 -28.44
N SER A 557 -44.53 -18.90 -27.95
CA SER A 557 -44.09 -20.11 -27.25
C SER A 557 -43.14 -20.99 -28.09
N PRO A 558 -42.33 -21.86 -27.46
CA PRO A 558 -41.34 -22.69 -28.17
C PRO A 558 -42.00 -23.76 -29.03
N ARG A 559 -41.29 -24.21 -30.08
CA ARG A 559 -41.66 -25.37 -30.91
C ARG A 559 -40.82 -26.60 -30.57
N ASP A 560 -41.45 -27.76 -30.69
CA ASP A 560 -40.89 -29.09 -30.40
C ASP A 560 -39.71 -29.50 -31.32
N PRO A 561 -38.87 -30.46 -30.88
CA PRO A 561 -37.68 -30.89 -31.59
C PRO A 561 -37.97 -32.01 -32.61
N THR A 562 -38.12 -31.66 -33.88
CA THR A 562 -38.02 -32.62 -35.00
C THR A 562 -37.62 -31.88 -36.29
N ASP A 563 -36.34 -31.97 -36.66
CA ASP A 563 -35.93 -32.46 -37.98
C ASP A 563 -34.41 -32.62 -38.09
N LEU A 564 -33.99 -33.80 -38.55
CA LEU A 564 -32.61 -34.18 -38.86
C LEU A 564 -32.48 -34.31 -40.38
N ASN A 565 -31.50 -33.63 -41.00
CA ASN A 565 -30.41 -34.27 -41.74
C ASN A 565 -29.58 -33.33 -42.63
N ALA A 566 -28.27 -33.62 -42.69
CA ALA A 566 -27.34 -33.56 -43.83
C ALA A 566 -27.27 -32.28 -44.70
N THR A 567 -26.09 -31.73 -44.99
CA THR A 567 -24.98 -32.43 -45.67
C THR A 567 -23.58 -31.99 -45.25
N LEU A 568 -22.62 -32.92 -45.39
CA LEU A 568 -21.17 -32.72 -45.31
C LEU A 568 -20.60 -32.35 -46.69
N GLU A 569 -19.51 -31.60 -46.72
CA GLU A 569 -18.45 -31.78 -47.73
C GLU A 569 -17.08 -31.38 -47.14
N GLU A 570 -16.02 -32.08 -47.54
CA GLU A 570 -14.69 -32.11 -46.91
C GLU A 570 -13.64 -31.31 -47.72
N LEU A 571 -12.48 -31.00 -47.11
CA LEU A 571 -11.11 -31.38 -47.58
C LEU A 571 -9.97 -30.39 -47.18
N ASP A 572 -9.10 -30.95 -46.33
CA ASP A 572 -7.72 -30.69 -45.84
C ASP A 572 -6.68 -29.71 -46.48
N PRO A 573 -5.57 -29.39 -45.72
CA PRO A 573 -4.36 -28.57 -46.09
C PRO A 573 -3.22 -29.46 -46.71
N PRO A 574 -1.86 -29.22 -46.66
CA PRO A 574 -0.99 -28.16 -46.06
C PRO A 574 0.31 -27.73 -46.84
N ASN A 575 1.23 -27.00 -46.15
CA ASN A 575 2.72 -26.96 -46.33
C ASN A 575 3.34 -26.26 -47.59
N SER A 576 4.65 -25.87 -47.67
CA SER A 576 5.73 -25.47 -46.71
C SER A 576 7.04 -25.03 -47.46
N GLU A 577 8.03 -24.46 -46.74
CA GLU A 577 9.52 -24.49 -46.95
C GLU A 577 10.33 -23.55 -47.90
N GLY A 578 11.60 -23.29 -47.46
CA GLY A 578 12.77 -22.72 -48.18
C GLY A 578 13.07 -21.22 -47.93
N ASP A 579 14.10 -20.70 -47.23
CA ASP A 579 15.44 -21.11 -46.68
C ASP A 579 16.70 -20.63 -47.47
N ASP A 580 17.85 -20.56 -46.79
CA ASP A 580 19.22 -20.08 -47.16
C ASP A 580 19.49 -18.55 -47.25
N GLY A 581 20.61 -17.96 -46.77
CA GLY A 581 21.72 -18.45 -45.94
C GLY A 581 23.01 -17.54 -45.94
N ALA A 582 23.73 -17.46 -44.80
CA ALA A 582 25.16 -17.05 -44.62
C ALA A 582 25.65 -15.61 -45.00
N SER A 583 26.79 -15.04 -44.52
CA SER A 583 27.57 -15.17 -43.26
C SER A 583 28.73 -14.14 -43.16
N CYS A 584 28.95 -13.54 -41.98
CA CYS A 584 30.22 -13.11 -41.33
C CYS A 584 31.42 -12.40 -42.04
N SER A 585 31.93 -11.37 -41.33
CA SER A 585 33.35 -11.08 -40.96
C SER A 585 34.23 -10.04 -41.72
N GLY A 586 34.94 -9.21 -40.92
CA GLY A 586 36.34 -8.82 -41.21
C GLY A 586 36.69 -7.31 -41.31
N PRO A 587 37.62 -6.74 -40.51
CA PRO A 587 37.96 -5.30 -40.48
C PRO A 587 39.42 -4.95 -40.89
N VAL A 588 39.72 -3.69 -41.28
CA VAL A 588 41.03 -3.01 -41.03
C VAL A 588 40.91 -1.46 -41.00
N ASP A 589 41.93 -0.84 -40.42
CA ASP A 589 42.12 0.46 -39.73
C ASP A 589 42.63 1.69 -40.57
N ALA A 590 42.64 2.87 -39.92
CA ALA A 590 43.49 4.10 -40.06
C ALA A 590 43.60 4.89 -41.40
N THR A 591 43.44 6.23 -41.44
CA THR A 591 44.46 7.24 -41.02
C THR A 591 43.99 8.72 -41.13
N HIS A 592 44.73 9.63 -40.46
CA HIS A 592 44.74 11.12 -40.43
C HIS A 592 44.53 11.90 -41.78
N THR A 593 44.28 13.22 -41.89
CA THR A 593 44.75 14.45 -41.13
C THR A 593 43.81 15.67 -41.31
N ASP A 594 44.00 16.70 -40.46
CA ASP A 594 43.34 18.02 -40.46
C ASP A 594 43.57 18.93 -41.68
N VAL A 595 42.68 19.92 -41.93
CA VAL A 595 42.88 21.38 -41.67
C VAL A 595 41.71 22.22 -42.25
N SER A 596 41.40 23.32 -41.58
CA SER A 596 40.28 24.24 -41.78
C SER A 596 40.41 25.23 -42.96
N CYS A 597 39.26 25.68 -43.47
CA CYS A 597 39.01 27.08 -43.88
C CYS A 597 37.53 27.44 -43.62
N SER A 598 37.27 28.57 -42.98
CA SER A 598 35.92 29.10 -42.71
C SER A 598 35.45 30.06 -43.83
N PRO A 599 34.13 30.31 -43.98
CA PRO A 599 33.54 30.75 -45.24
C PRO A 599 33.35 32.27 -45.39
N ASP A 600 33.07 32.69 -46.63
CA ASP A 600 32.44 33.98 -46.96
C ASP A 600 31.01 34.07 -46.36
N PRO A 601 30.47 35.28 -46.13
CA PRO A 601 29.21 35.47 -45.43
C PRO A 601 28.01 35.10 -46.30
N GLN A 602 27.27 34.07 -45.90
CA GLN A 602 25.94 33.79 -46.43
C GLN A 602 24.90 34.75 -45.83
N GLU A 603 23.91 35.12 -46.64
CA GLU A 603 22.70 35.83 -46.22
C GLU A 603 21.97 35.05 -45.12
N PRO A 604 21.15 35.72 -44.26
CA PRO A 604 20.43 35.02 -43.21
C PRO A 604 19.48 33.99 -43.83
N THR A 605 19.84 32.72 -43.70
CA THR A 605 18.97 31.60 -44.05
C THR A 605 17.75 31.65 -43.13
N ASP A 606 16.57 31.86 -43.70
CA ASP A 606 15.32 31.74 -42.94
C ASP A 606 15.28 30.37 -42.26
N VAL A 607 14.98 30.36 -40.97
CA VAL A 607 14.94 29.11 -40.19
C VAL A 607 13.72 28.30 -40.61
N VAL A 608 13.92 27.06 -41.10
CA VAL A 608 12.84 26.19 -41.57
C VAL A 608 12.66 24.98 -40.65
N HIS A 609 11.42 24.72 -40.24
CA HIS A 609 11.02 23.50 -39.52
C HIS A 609 10.38 22.50 -40.48
N GLU A 610 11.20 21.77 -41.24
CA GLU A 610 10.79 20.94 -42.40
C GLU A 610 9.66 19.93 -42.12
N ASP A 611 9.62 19.32 -40.93
CA ASP A 611 8.58 18.32 -40.55
C ASP A 611 7.34 18.92 -39.86
N TRP A 612 7.19 20.24 -39.78
CA TRP A 612 6.16 20.88 -38.94
C TRP A 612 5.30 21.90 -39.68
N TRP A 613 3.99 21.64 -39.70
CA TRP A 613 2.99 22.57 -40.23
C TRP A 613 2.21 23.32 -39.14
N CYS A 614 1.77 24.53 -39.46
CA CYS A 614 1.01 25.40 -38.55
C CYS A 614 -0.48 25.02 -38.53
N ARG A 615 -1.01 24.55 -37.39
CA ARG A 615 -2.44 24.21 -37.26
C ARG A 615 -3.39 25.40 -37.46
N GLY A 616 -2.91 26.64 -37.29
CA GLY A 616 -3.69 27.85 -37.53
C GLY A 616 -3.87 28.16 -39.02
N CYS A 617 -2.78 28.51 -39.71
CA CYS A 617 -2.81 28.94 -41.12
C CYS A 617 -2.54 27.84 -42.15
N ARG A 618 -2.21 26.61 -41.72
CA ARG A 618 -1.78 25.47 -42.56
C ARG A 618 -0.51 25.69 -43.39
N ALA A 619 0.34 26.65 -43.01
CA ALA A 619 1.68 26.78 -43.59
C ALA A 619 2.52 25.54 -43.27
N ASP A 620 3.17 24.99 -44.30
CA ASP A 620 3.97 23.76 -44.26
C ASP A 620 5.12 23.89 -45.28
N PRO A 621 6.40 23.81 -44.88
CA PRO A 621 6.87 23.82 -43.48
C PRO A 621 6.67 25.18 -42.79
N ILE A 622 6.77 25.22 -41.46
CA ILE A 622 6.84 26.48 -40.71
C ILE A 622 8.22 27.11 -40.94
N VAL A 623 8.20 28.34 -41.46
CA VAL A 623 9.38 29.21 -41.61
C VAL A 623 9.34 30.28 -40.52
N GLY A 624 10.48 30.51 -39.86
CA GLY A 624 10.61 31.36 -38.68
C GLY A 624 10.21 30.67 -37.37
N PRO A 625 10.12 31.43 -36.25
CA PRO A 625 9.87 30.87 -34.93
C PRO A 625 8.57 30.06 -34.84
N ARG A 626 8.66 28.88 -34.21
CA ARG A 626 7.56 27.93 -34.04
C ARG A 626 7.09 27.87 -32.59
N ALA A 627 5.80 28.09 -32.37
CA ALA A 627 5.15 27.86 -31.08
C ALA A 627 4.64 26.41 -30.99
N GLN A 628 4.80 25.77 -29.83
CA GLN A 628 4.26 24.44 -29.55
C GLN A 628 3.60 24.36 -28.17
N CYS A 629 2.45 23.70 -28.10
CA CYS A 629 1.90 23.13 -26.86
C CYS A 629 1.43 21.69 -27.11
N ARG A 630 0.79 21.07 -26.12
CA ARG A 630 0.33 19.67 -26.17
C ARG A 630 -0.52 19.35 -27.41
N ASN A 631 -1.32 20.31 -27.89
CA ASN A 631 -2.32 20.10 -28.96
C ASN A 631 -2.07 20.94 -30.23
N TYR A 632 -1.18 21.94 -30.20
CA TYR A 632 -0.99 22.91 -31.30
C TYR A 632 0.48 23.13 -31.64
N ASN A 633 0.76 23.24 -32.94
CA ASN A 633 1.97 23.83 -33.50
C ASN A 633 1.54 25.06 -34.30
N LEU A 634 2.13 26.23 -34.06
CA LEU A 634 1.78 27.49 -34.72
C LEU A 634 3.04 28.21 -35.23
N CYS A 635 2.95 28.90 -36.36
CA CYS A 635 3.97 29.89 -36.74
C CYS A 635 3.84 31.16 -35.88
N GLU A 636 4.87 32.00 -35.85
CA GLU A 636 4.91 33.28 -35.14
C GLU A 636 3.65 34.15 -35.37
N THR A 637 3.19 34.28 -36.62
CA THR A 637 1.97 35.05 -36.96
C THR A 637 0.71 34.49 -36.31
N CYS A 638 0.60 33.16 -36.19
CA CYS A 638 -0.53 32.50 -35.53
C CYS A 638 -0.40 32.48 -34.01
N MET A 639 0.81 32.59 -33.45
CA MET A 639 1.04 32.70 -32.01
C MET A 639 0.40 33.98 -31.44
N GLY A 640 0.45 35.09 -32.18
CA GLY A 640 -0.19 36.35 -31.81
C GLY A 640 -1.70 36.45 -32.13
N GLY A 641 -2.29 35.40 -32.71
CA GLY A 641 -3.70 35.37 -33.13
C GLY A 641 -4.60 34.57 -32.16
N ASP A 642 -5.91 34.83 -32.21
CA ASP A 642 -6.94 34.17 -31.39
C ASP A 642 -7.30 32.76 -31.90
N VAL A 643 -6.27 31.98 -32.31
CA VAL A 643 -6.40 30.65 -32.95
C VAL A 643 -6.05 29.49 -32.02
N HIS A 644 -5.80 29.79 -30.73
CA HIS A 644 -5.58 28.80 -29.67
C HIS A 644 -6.05 29.35 -28.32
N ASP A 645 -6.29 28.46 -27.35
CA ASP A 645 -6.71 28.84 -26.00
C ASP A 645 -5.61 29.64 -25.29
N LYS A 646 -5.95 30.85 -24.82
CA LYS A 646 -5.04 31.78 -24.13
C LYS A 646 -4.56 31.30 -22.76
N SER A 647 -5.17 30.26 -22.19
CA SER A 647 -4.69 29.59 -20.97
C SER A 647 -3.52 28.63 -21.24
N HIS A 648 -3.34 28.17 -22.49
CA HIS A 648 -2.22 27.31 -22.85
C HIS A 648 -0.90 28.08 -22.86
N ARG A 649 0.06 27.66 -22.03
CA ARG A 649 1.45 28.12 -22.15
C ARG A 649 2.12 27.48 -23.36
N MET A 650 2.47 28.29 -24.35
CA MET A 650 3.19 27.88 -25.55
C MET A 650 4.71 27.92 -25.32
N LEU A 651 5.43 26.88 -25.72
CA LEU A 651 6.88 26.86 -25.87
C LEU A 651 7.23 27.49 -27.22
N CYS A 652 8.13 28.48 -27.25
CA CYS A 652 8.65 29.07 -28.49
C CYS A 652 10.02 28.45 -28.81
N ILE A 653 10.12 27.85 -29.99
CA ILE A 653 11.32 27.22 -30.54
C ILE A 653 11.78 28.13 -31.68
N ARG A 654 12.98 28.70 -31.57
CA ARG A 654 13.50 29.67 -32.56
C ARG A 654 14.39 29.02 -33.62
N ASP A 655 14.89 27.82 -33.33
CA ASP A 655 15.72 27.00 -34.20
C ASP A 655 15.35 25.51 -34.08
N PRO A 656 15.34 24.71 -35.16
CA PRO A 656 15.10 23.25 -35.10
C PRO A 656 16.02 22.51 -34.11
N SER A 657 17.26 22.98 -33.91
CA SER A 657 18.19 22.45 -32.92
C SER A 657 17.84 22.83 -31.47
N GLU A 658 17.05 23.87 -31.22
CA GLU A 658 16.49 24.11 -29.89
C GLU A 658 15.38 23.10 -29.54
N ALA A 659 14.73 22.49 -30.55
CA ALA A 659 13.59 21.60 -30.31
C ALA A 659 13.96 20.41 -29.39
N HIS A 660 15.15 19.83 -29.53
CA HIS A 660 15.57 18.69 -28.70
C HIS A 660 16.06 19.08 -27.28
N THR A 661 16.29 20.37 -27.02
CA THR A 661 16.63 20.90 -25.68
C THR A 661 15.43 21.54 -24.98
N LEU A 662 14.43 21.98 -25.73
CA LEU A 662 13.15 22.54 -25.23
C LEU A 662 12.01 21.51 -25.18
N GLN A 663 12.12 20.40 -25.92
CA GLN A 663 11.36 19.19 -25.61
C GLN A 663 11.86 18.66 -24.27
N ASN A 664 11.17 19.06 -23.20
CA ASN A 664 10.85 18.08 -22.18
C ASN A 664 10.30 16.86 -22.93
N LYS A 665 11.07 15.77 -22.99
CA LYS A 665 10.45 14.46 -23.15
C LYS A 665 9.32 14.42 -22.14
N ALA A 666 8.13 13.96 -22.55
CA ALA A 666 7.14 13.58 -21.55
C ALA A 666 7.88 12.66 -20.57
N PRO A 667 7.92 12.98 -19.27
CA PRO A 667 8.63 12.16 -18.30
C PRO A 667 8.13 10.73 -18.49
N ASP A 668 9.06 9.79 -18.55
CA ASP A 668 8.67 8.39 -18.60
C ASP A 668 7.79 8.12 -17.37
N ASP A 669 6.84 7.18 -17.42
CA ASP A 669 6.06 6.87 -16.22
C ASP A 669 6.99 6.40 -15.08
N ASP A 670 8.15 5.83 -15.44
CA ASP A 670 9.24 5.47 -14.53
C ASP A 670 9.96 6.67 -13.88
N ASP A 671 9.80 7.89 -14.40
CA ASP A 671 10.27 9.16 -13.83
C ASP A 671 9.26 9.78 -12.83
N ARG A 672 8.08 9.19 -12.65
CA ARG A 672 7.00 9.74 -11.82
C ARG A 672 6.93 9.10 -10.44
N ILE A 673 6.59 9.92 -9.46
CA ILE A 673 6.27 9.50 -8.09
C ILE A 673 5.18 10.42 -7.52
N ILE A 674 4.16 9.84 -6.89
CA ILE A 674 3.14 10.61 -6.17
C ILE A 674 3.57 10.75 -4.71
N LEU A 675 3.77 12.00 -4.27
CA LEU A 675 4.30 12.37 -2.96
C LEU A 675 3.30 13.20 -2.16
N GLY A 676 3.08 12.79 -0.91
CA GLY A 676 2.24 13.46 0.07
C GLY A 676 3.05 14.06 1.20
N LEU A 677 2.95 15.38 1.39
CA LEU A 677 3.38 16.03 2.63
C LEU A 677 2.20 16.09 3.59
N ARG A 678 2.33 15.42 4.75
CA ARG A 678 1.38 15.45 5.87
C ARG A 678 2.02 16.22 7.03
N VAL A 679 1.29 17.13 7.64
CA VAL A 679 1.70 17.84 8.86
C VAL A 679 0.63 17.63 9.92
N TYR A 680 1.03 16.97 11.00
CA TYR A 680 0.22 16.77 12.19
C TYR A 680 0.59 17.84 13.22
N THR A 681 -0.38 18.59 13.71
CA THR A 681 -0.20 19.54 14.83
C THR A 681 -1.16 19.23 15.96
N ARG A 682 -0.73 19.40 17.20
CA ARG A 682 -1.58 19.21 18.39
C ARG A 682 -2.24 20.52 18.80
N GLY A 683 -3.53 20.47 19.17
CA GLY A 683 -4.26 21.60 19.74
C GLY A 683 -4.96 22.49 18.71
N SER A 684 -4.95 23.81 18.90
CA SER A 684 -5.71 24.76 18.06
C SER A 684 -5.03 25.15 16.76
N SER A 685 -3.70 25.03 16.67
CA SER A 685 -2.88 25.49 15.55
C SER A 685 -3.39 24.97 14.21
N LYS A 686 -3.46 25.86 13.22
CA LYS A 686 -3.86 25.53 11.85
C LYS A 686 -2.63 25.51 10.97
N THR A 687 -2.61 24.57 10.05
CA THR A 687 -1.55 24.42 9.07
C THR A 687 -2.13 24.51 7.67
N THR A 688 -1.52 25.32 6.80
CA THR A 688 -1.82 25.31 5.37
C THR A 688 -0.58 24.91 4.60
N ILE A 689 -0.74 23.99 3.65
CA ILE A 689 0.33 23.45 2.82
C ILE A 689 0.08 23.89 1.37
N SER A 690 1.13 24.35 0.70
CA SER A 690 1.15 24.57 -0.75
C SER A 690 2.33 23.84 -1.37
N GLY A 691 2.21 23.51 -2.64
CA GLY A 691 3.19 22.69 -3.37
C GLY A 691 3.75 23.41 -4.59
N GLN A 692 5.00 23.14 -4.91
CA GLN A 692 5.74 23.72 -6.04
C GLN A 692 6.48 22.60 -6.77
N LEU A 693 6.10 22.38 -8.02
CA LEU A 693 6.79 21.47 -8.93
C LEU A 693 7.86 22.22 -9.72
N ARG A 694 8.89 21.50 -10.14
CA ARG A 694 9.91 22.04 -11.03
C ARG A 694 9.33 22.47 -12.37
N HIS A 695 9.74 23.64 -12.83
CA HIS A 695 9.46 24.14 -14.18
C HIS A 695 10.75 24.27 -14.98
N GLY A 696 10.95 23.41 -15.99
CA GLY A 696 12.09 23.45 -16.92
C GLY A 696 13.44 23.08 -16.30
N THR A 697 14.53 23.53 -16.93
CA THR A 697 15.93 23.21 -16.58
C THR A 697 16.58 24.20 -15.59
N VAL A 698 15.77 24.98 -14.87
CA VAL A 698 16.17 26.23 -14.19
C VAL A 698 17.29 26.10 -13.15
N ILE A 699 17.47 24.93 -12.51
CA ILE A 699 18.53 24.70 -11.52
C ILE A 699 19.60 23.77 -12.09
N ARG A 700 20.50 24.32 -12.91
CA ARG A 700 21.86 23.77 -13.07
C ARG A 700 22.77 24.47 -12.08
N TRP A 701 23.30 23.75 -11.09
CA TRP A 701 24.32 24.27 -10.19
C TRP A 701 25.53 24.75 -11.00
N LYS A 702 25.73 26.07 -11.06
CA LYS A 702 27.06 26.62 -11.33
C LYS A 702 27.88 26.36 -10.07
N ARG A 703 28.94 25.57 -10.22
CA ARG A 703 29.97 25.46 -9.18
C ARG A 703 30.65 26.83 -9.08
N GLU A 704 30.35 27.59 -8.04
CA GLU A 704 31.23 28.68 -7.62
C GLU A 704 32.56 28.02 -7.21
N LEU A 705 33.64 28.45 -7.88
CA LEU A 705 35.01 27.93 -7.73
C LEU A 705 35.79 28.76 -6.73
#